data_AF-A0A959FZA1-F1
#
_entry.id   AF-A0A959FZA1-F1
#
_cell.length_a   1.000
_cell.length_b   1.000
_cell.length_c   1.000
_cell.angle_alpha   90.00
_cell.angle_beta   90.00
_cell.angle_gamma   90.00
#
_symmetry.space_group_name_H-M   'P 1'
#
loop_
_entity.id
_entity.type
_entity.pdbx_description
1 polymer ?
#
loop_
_entity_poly.entity_id
_entity_poly.type
_entity_poly.pdbx_seq_one_letter_code
_entity_poly.pdbx_strand_id
1 'polypeptide(L)'
;MNHLTRYLLQVGLLLGLCLTVSQPIVQAQTHTGAQELKAQYRGKTKALRDLTPKPGTATQKQTAKKANKPSFTPPNFINYRRQPKANPDALPIGADPVRQASTFLNLGVPVEPNFIVEGINEASASAGVPDTNGDCGPNHYVQIVNASWFQVFDKEGTALTGVISANTIWNEIGQQSFSDPLILYDEAAQRWLLTDLASFDIVLYGVSETSDPMGAWDLYTLTTPGFADYPKYGVWPNAYIFTINEGQGVYPVYGLNRQQMLNGAATVDVQRIEIPGLGGGFPTATPMDWNRPLAPPTDQVFVTRLNDDAWGNGNNQDLLEVWTITFDWNNAGNTTFSGLDLVTAPYDSDGCTVGGGFDFQCIPQPGTNQGIDGIMTIVMHNVAYWNFGSHESAVLAFSVDAGDDFAGIRWMELRRSSGEDWSIYQEGTYAPQDGGHRFIPSIAINGKGDIGLGYSVSGDAIFPSLRFTGRRASDPLGMMTIDEYEFATGAGVRSGDRYGDYAKMSVDPINESFWFTSEYVLGNGNFSTKIVNFSLTRDTFDLGPVNLVMPQNSPDLTDMETVTIEIRNLGLETAADFSVGYIFENGTPVLEAATVSSLEPDESYQHTFSVPVDMSVVGDYQFRLFSVYAGDQNLLNDTLNIIRKKLPRFDAGITNI
;
A
#
# COMPACT_ATOMS: atom_id res chain seq x y z
N MET A 1 -44.60 42.51 30.36
CA MET A 1 -45.25 41.87 31.51
C MET A 1 -45.73 40.49 31.07
N ASN A 2 -45.48 39.49 31.92
CA ASN A 2 -45.92 38.09 31.87
C ASN A 2 -45.06 37.03 31.15
N HIS A 3 -44.62 36.10 32.01
CA HIS A 3 -44.34 34.67 31.80
C HIS A 3 -42.97 34.24 31.25
N LEU A 4 -41.91 34.52 32.02
CA LEU A 4 -40.86 33.54 32.28
C LEU A 4 -41.44 32.45 33.19
N THR A 5 -41.68 31.22 32.69
CA THR A 5 -41.40 29.91 33.34
C THR A 5 -41.93 28.80 32.40
N ARG A 6 -41.13 27.73 32.20
CA ARG A 6 -41.39 26.46 31.49
C ARG A 6 -40.68 26.35 30.14
N TYR A 7 -39.47 25.80 30.17
CA TYR A 7 -39.03 24.59 29.45
C TYR A 7 -37.51 24.43 29.67
N LEU A 8 -37.15 24.04 30.90
CA LEU A 8 -35.82 23.59 31.29
C LEU A 8 -36.05 22.29 32.07
N LEU A 9 -36.02 21.14 31.38
CA LEU A 9 -35.86 19.78 31.92
C LEU A 9 -36.16 18.76 30.80
N GLN A 10 -35.17 18.45 29.95
CA GLN A 10 -34.99 17.16 29.27
C GLN A 10 -33.73 17.18 28.38
N VAL A 11 -32.56 17.41 28.98
CA VAL A 11 -31.28 16.95 28.43
C VAL A 11 -30.47 16.45 29.63
N GLY A 12 -30.68 15.19 29.98
CA GLY A 12 -30.04 14.55 31.11
C GLY A 12 -29.85 13.07 30.82
N LEU A 13 -28.57 12.68 30.69
CA LEU A 13 -28.04 11.31 30.62
C LEU A 13 -28.45 10.47 29.40
N LEU A 14 -27.69 10.60 28.32
CA LEU A 14 -27.17 9.45 27.57
C LEU A 14 -25.67 9.39 27.85
N LEU A 15 -25.34 8.98 29.08
CA LEU A 15 -24.01 8.50 29.43
C LEU A 15 -23.80 7.21 28.63
N GLY A 16 -22.79 7.21 27.77
CA GLY A 16 -22.39 6.05 27.00
C GLY A 16 -22.14 4.88 27.94
N LEU A 17 -23.00 3.86 27.85
CA LEU A 17 -22.60 2.52 28.20
C LEU A 17 -21.60 2.09 27.12
N CYS A 18 -20.31 2.27 27.39
CA CYS A 18 -19.31 1.35 26.87
C CYS A 18 -19.66 -0.02 27.45
N LEU A 19 -20.49 -0.77 26.73
CA LEU A 19 -20.51 -2.22 26.87
C LEU A 19 -19.15 -2.70 26.37
N THR A 20 -18.19 -2.80 27.29
CA THR A 20 -17.05 -3.68 27.12
C THR A 20 -17.63 -5.08 27.02
N VAL A 21 -17.89 -5.54 25.79
CA VAL A 21 -18.07 -6.96 25.53
C VAL A 21 -16.70 -7.56 25.83
N SER A 22 -16.53 -8.09 27.04
CA SER A 22 -15.40 -8.96 27.33
C SER A 22 -15.58 -10.18 26.43
N GLN A 23 -14.83 -10.21 25.34
CA GLN A 23 -14.76 -11.42 24.52
C GLN A 23 -14.26 -12.55 25.43
N PRO A 24 -14.89 -13.74 25.39
CA PRO A 24 -14.37 -14.88 26.11
C PRO A 24 -12.97 -15.18 25.55
N ILE A 25 -11.94 -14.94 26.36
CA ILE A 25 -10.57 -15.35 26.04
C ILE A 25 -10.58 -16.88 26.03
N VAL A 26 -10.69 -17.47 24.85
CA VAL A 26 -10.27 -18.86 24.65
C VAL A 26 -8.76 -18.84 24.88
N GLN A 27 -8.30 -19.53 25.91
CA GLN A 27 -6.88 -19.58 26.25
C GLN A 27 -6.11 -20.16 25.04
N ALA A 28 -5.35 -19.31 24.36
CA ALA A 28 -4.57 -19.69 23.19
C ALA A 28 -3.69 -20.91 23.51
N GLN A 29 -3.79 -21.96 22.70
CA GLN A 29 -2.93 -23.13 22.86
C GLN A 29 -1.48 -22.72 22.59
N THR A 30 -0.65 -22.78 23.62
CA THR A 30 0.80 -22.57 23.47
C THR A 30 1.45 -23.87 23.02
N HIS A 31 2.12 -23.81 21.89
CA HIS A 31 2.94 -24.88 21.35
C HIS A 31 4.40 -24.66 21.72
N THR A 32 5.18 -25.74 21.82
CA THR A 32 6.60 -25.69 22.13
C THR A 32 7.42 -26.55 21.18
N GLY A 33 8.65 -26.12 20.91
CA GLY A 33 9.59 -26.78 20.03
C GLY A 33 9.65 -26.17 18.63
N ALA A 34 10.85 -26.12 18.08
CA ALA A 34 11.14 -25.77 16.71
C ALA A 34 12.12 -26.77 16.09
N GLN A 35 12.05 -26.95 14.78
CA GLN A 35 13.07 -27.67 14.03
C GLN A 35 14.29 -26.77 13.84
N GLU A 36 15.48 -27.29 14.15
CA GLU A 36 16.74 -26.60 13.87
C GLU A 36 17.19 -26.82 12.43
N LEU A 37 17.54 -25.72 11.77
CA LEU A 37 18.16 -25.66 10.46
C LEU A 37 19.39 -24.74 10.56
N LYS A 38 20.21 -24.71 9.51
CA LYS A 38 21.37 -23.82 9.43
C LYS A 38 21.44 -23.15 8.07
N ALA A 39 21.51 -21.82 8.06
CA ALA A 39 21.96 -21.09 6.87
C ALA A 39 23.50 -21.06 6.85
N GLN A 40 24.07 -21.23 5.66
CA GLN A 40 25.51 -21.35 5.46
C GLN A 40 26.05 -20.06 4.83
N TYR A 41 27.09 -19.49 5.42
CA TYR A 41 27.84 -18.42 4.77
C TYR A 41 28.59 -18.97 3.55
N ARG A 42 28.52 -18.27 2.44
CA ARG A 42 29.06 -18.71 1.15
C ARG A 42 30.20 -17.84 0.66
N GLY A 43 30.29 -16.60 1.13
CA GLY A 43 31.35 -15.68 0.78
C GLY A 43 30.90 -14.24 0.79
N LYS A 44 31.83 -13.36 0.43
CA LYS A 44 31.64 -11.92 0.34
C LYS A 44 31.91 -11.46 -1.09
N THR A 45 31.09 -10.56 -1.61
CA THR A 45 31.34 -9.93 -2.91
C THR A 45 32.40 -8.83 -2.78
N LYS A 46 32.98 -8.38 -3.90
CA LYS A 46 33.52 -7.01 -3.95
C LYS A 46 32.37 -6.00 -3.85
N ALA A 47 32.69 -4.72 -3.71
CA ALA A 47 31.67 -3.68 -3.83
C ALA A 47 30.95 -3.83 -5.18
N LEU A 48 29.62 -3.73 -5.20
CA LEU A 48 28.80 -3.94 -6.39
C LEU A 48 29.26 -3.04 -7.55
N ARG A 49 29.66 -1.79 -7.25
CA ARG A 49 30.24 -0.85 -8.23
C ARG A 49 31.51 -1.35 -8.93
N ASP A 50 32.23 -2.29 -8.32
CA ASP A 50 33.46 -2.89 -8.86
C ASP A 50 33.19 -4.25 -9.54
N LEU A 51 31.98 -4.78 -9.43
CA LEU A 51 31.59 -6.02 -10.07
C LEU A 51 31.25 -5.78 -11.54
N THR A 52 31.61 -6.74 -12.39
CA THR A 52 31.18 -6.73 -13.79
C THR A 52 29.74 -7.25 -13.87
N PRO A 53 28.78 -6.46 -14.41
CA PRO A 53 27.40 -6.88 -14.54
C PRO A 53 27.27 -8.24 -15.23
N LYS A 54 26.37 -9.08 -14.69
CA LYS A 54 26.05 -10.39 -15.26
C LYS A 54 24.66 -10.36 -15.90
N PRO A 55 24.42 -11.18 -16.94
CA PRO A 55 23.08 -11.31 -17.49
C PRO A 55 22.13 -11.96 -16.47
N GLY A 56 20.86 -11.55 -16.51
CA GLY A 56 19.80 -12.21 -15.76
C GLY A 56 19.49 -13.61 -16.26
N THR A 57 18.58 -14.26 -15.54
CA THR A 57 18.16 -15.61 -15.85
C THR A 57 17.33 -15.59 -17.13
N ALA A 58 17.89 -16.08 -18.23
CA ALA A 58 17.27 -15.96 -19.55
C ALA A 58 15.97 -16.79 -19.67
N THR A 59 14.83 -16.10 -19.67
CA THR A 59 13.48 -16.67 -19.83
C THR A 59 13.37 -17.52 -21.09
N GLN A 60 13.98 -17.11 -22.21
CA GLN A 60 14.00 -17.90 -23.46
C GLN A 60 14.65 -19.30 -23.31
N LYS A 61 15.72 -19.43 -22.51
CA LYS A 61 16.33 -20.74 -22.22
C LYS A 61 15.42 -21.59 -21.33
N GLN A 62 14.66 -20.96 -20.43
CA GLN A 62 13.66 -21.65 -19.61
C GLN A 62 12.47 -22.10 -20.47
N THR A 63 11.95 -21.26 -21.38
CA THR A 63 10.87 -21.59 -22.31
C THR A 63 11.27 -22.73 -23.26
N ALA A 64 12.49 -22.70 -23.79
CA ALA A 64 13.03 -23.80 -24.60
C ALA A 64 13.20 -25.11 -23.80
N LYS A 65 13.56 -25.03 -22.49
CA LYS A 65 13.58 -26.19 -21.59
C LYS A 65 12.17 -26.68 -21.22
N LYS A 66 11.19 -25.77 -21.07
CA LYS A 66 9.78 -26.08 -20.74
C LYS A 66 9.05 -26.72 -21.93
N ALA A 67 9.34 -26.31 -23.17
CA ALA A 67 8.70 -26.86 -24.38
C ALA A 67 8.85 -28.40 -24.53
N ASN A 68 9.83 -29.01 -23.86
CA ASN A 68 10.09 -30.45 -23.89
C ASN A 68 9.81 -31.16 -22.54
N LYS A 69 9.26 -30.47 -21.54
CA LYS A 69 8.90 -31.09 -20.25
C LYS A 69 7.38 -31.31 -20.18
N PRO A 70 6.92 -32.47 -19.66
CA PRO A 70 5.51 -32.65 -19.35
C PRO A 70 5.04 -31.56 -18.37
N SER A 71 3.76 -31.17 -18.46
CA SER A 71 3.15 -30.23 -17.54
C SER A 71 3.37 -30.70 -16.10
N PHE A 72 3.95 -29.81 -15.27
CA PHE A 72 4.21 -30.04 -13.86
C PHE A 72 3.45 -28.98 -13.08
N THR A 73 2.44 -29.40 -12.34
CA THR A 73 1.78 -28.56 -11.33
C THR A 73 2.63 -28.63 -10.08
N PRO A 74 3.19 -27.50 -9.62
CA PRO A 74 4.00 -27.51 -8.41
C PRO A 74 3.16 -27.99 -7.20
N PRO A 75 3.75 -28.69 -6.21
CA PRO A 75 3.01 -29.39 -5.16
C PRO A 75 2.09 -28.51 -4.29
N ASN A 76 2.39 -27.22 -4.17
CA ASN A 76 1.61 -26.17 -3.53
C ASN A 76 0.39 -25.71 -4.35
N PHE A 77 0.39 -25.91 -5.68
CA PHE A 77 -0.77 -25.69 -6.54
C PHE A 77 -1.68 -26.93 -6.65
N ILE A 78 -1.26 -28.07 -6.09
CA ILE A 78 -2.12 -29.26 -5.99
C ILE A 78 -3.26 -28.94 -5.01
N ASN A 79 -4.48 -28.87 -5.54
CA ASN A 79 -5.72 -28.44 -4.86
C ASN A 79 -5.91 -26.92 -4.70
N TYR A 80 -5.03 -26.09 -5.29
CA TYR A 80 -5.31 -24.67 -5.48
C TYR A 80 -6.36 -24.53 -6.59
N ARG A 81 -7.62 -24.66 -6.19
CA ARG A 81 -8.79 -24.26 -6.98
C ARG A 81 -9.44 -23.14 -6.19
N ARG A 82 -10.01 -22.14 -6.86
CA ARG A 82 -11.10 -21.35 -6.28
C ARG A 82 -12.12 -22.36 -5.76
N GLN A 83 -12.12 -22.58 -4.45
CA GLN A 83 -13.13 -23.42 -3.85
C GLN A 83 -14.36 -22.52 -3.83
N PRO A 84 -15.48 -22.91 -4.48
CA PRO A 84 -16.72 -22.20 -4.22
C PRO A 84 -16.91 -22.13 -2.71
N LYS A 85 -17.42 -21.00 -2.19
CA LYS A 85 -17.65 -20.79 -0.75
C LYS A 85 -18.12 -22.09 -0.11
N ALA A 86 -17.22 -22.72 0.64
CA ALA A 86 -17.45 -24.05 1.20
C ALA A 86 -18.52 -23.96 2.29
N ASN A 87 -18.56 -22.82 2.98
CA ASN A 87 -19.68 -22.39 3.79
C ASN A 87 -20.62 -21.51 2.93
N PRO A 88 -21.82 -21.98 2.57
CA PRO A 88 -22.80 -21.19 1.81
C PRO A 88 -23.42 -20.04 2.63
N ASP A 89 -23.29 -20.08 3.96
CA ASP A 89 -23.81 -19.09 4.90
C ASP A 89 -22.72 -18.09 5.35
N ALA A 90 -21.57 -18.09 4.65
CA ALA A 90 -20.44 -17.19 4.88
C ALA A 90 -20.85 -15.72 4.79
N LEU A 91 -20.34 -14.91 5.70
CA LEU A 91 -20.56 -13.46 5.71
C LEU A 91 -19.47 -12.76 4.88
N PRO A 92 -19.70 -11.50 4.45
CA PRO A 92 -20.97 -10.78 4.45
C PRO A 92 -21.97 -11.33 3.41
N ILE A 93 -23.26 -11.20 3.72
CA ILE A 93 -24.32 -11.36 2.71
C ILE A 93 -24.54 -10.00 2.04
N GLY A 94 -24.07 -9.87 0.80
CA GLY A 94 -24.12 -8.63 0.03
C GLY A 94 -22.80 -7.87 0.10
N ALA A 95 -22.87 -6.54 0.12
CA ALA A 95 -21.68 -5.70 0.14
C ALA A 95 -20.93 -5.79 1.49
N ASP A 96 -19.62 -5.56 1.41
CA ASP A 96 -18.74 -5.44 2.56
C ASP A 96 -19.26 -4.35 3.54
N PRO A 97 -19.48 -4.67 4.83
CA PRO A 97 -20.13 -3.79 5.78
C PRO A 97 -19.29 -2.56 6.17
N VAL A 98 -17.98 -2.58 5.92
CA VAL A 98 -17.05 -1.46 6.18
C VAL A 98 -16.52 -0.85 4.88
N ARG A 99 -17.23 -1.05 3.77
CA ARG A 99 -16.93 -0.44 2.48
C ARG A 99 -17.08 1.08 2.52
N GLN A 100 -16.00 1.77 2.17
CA GLN A 100 -15.99 3.15 1.72
C GLN A 100 -16.29 3.19 0.21
N ALA A 101 -17.56 3.36 -0.14
CA ALA A 101 -18.04 3.37 -1.53
C ALA A 101 -17.90 4.73 -2.24
N SER A 102 -17.61 5.80 -1.50
CA SER A 102 -17.42 7.15 -2.03
C SER A 102 -16.05 7.70 -1.66
N THR A 103 -15.41 8.39 -2.60
CA THR A 103 -14.34 9.34 -2.27
C THR A 103 -14.97 10.55 -1.58
N PHE A 104 -14.38 11.03 -0.48
CA PHE A 104 -14.92 12.20 0.23
C PHE A 104 -14.57 13.48 -0.52
N LEU A 105 -15.39 13.85 -1.50
CA LEU A 105 -15.30 15.13 -2.23
C LEU A 105 -15.38 16.38 -1.33
N ASN A 106 -15.71 16.24 -0.04
CA ASN A 106 -15.88 17.37 0.90
C ASN A 106 -14.87 17.42 2.06
N LEU A 107 -13.85 16.55 2.09
CA LEU A 107 -12.66 16.80 2.92
C LEU A 107 -11.48 17.27 2.06
N GLY A 108 -11.37 16.78 0.81
CA GLY A 108 -10.71 17.45 -0.31
C GLY A 108 -9.29 17.96 -0.01
N VAL A 109 -8.44 17.10 0.57
CA VAL A 109 -7.02 17.43 0.70
C VAL A 109 -6.27 16.66 -0.38
N PRO A 110 -6.10 17.23 -1.58
CA PRO A 110 -5.26 16.61 -2.61
C PRO A 110 -3.85 16.49 -2.05
N VAL A 111 -3.27 15.30 -2.15
CA VAL A 111 -1.85 15.07 -1.88
C VAL A 111 -1.18 14.86 -3.22
N GLU A 112 -0.36 15.83 -3.61
CA GLU A 112 0.52 15.66 -4.77
C GLU A 112 1.76 14.84 -4.36
N PRO A 113 2.26 13.97 -5.24
CA PRO A 113 3.54 13.34 -5.05
C PRO A 113 4.67 14.36 -4.96
N ASN A 114 5.65 14.08 -4.10
CA ASN A 114 6.91 14.81 -4.10
C ASN A 114 7.65 14.60 -5.44
N PHE A 115 7.60 13.37 -5.97
CA PHE A 115 8.02 13.03 -7.33
C PHE A 115 7.50 11.64 -7.75
N ILE A 116 7.51 11.40 -9.06
CA ILE A 116 7.22 10.12 -9.70
C ILE A 116 8.36 9.80 -10.67
N VAL A 117 8.89 8.59 -10.61
CA VAL A 117 9.97 8.14 -11.52
C VAL A 117 9.65 6.80 -12.16
N GLU A 118 10.16 6.61 -13.37
CA GLU A 118 10.07 5.32 -14.07
C GLU A 118 10.97 4.29 -13.37
N GLY A 119 10.45 3.07 -13.21
CA GLY A 119 11.20 1.93 -12.69
C GLY A 119 11.67 0.98 -13.79
N ILE A 120 11.86 -0.28 -13.38
CA ILE A 120 12.28 -1.38 -14.26
C ILE A 120 11.08 -1.84 -15.13
N ASN A 121 11.31 -2.02 -16.43
CA ASN A 121 10.29 -2.46 -17.38
C ASN A 121 10.61 -3.83 -18.01
N GLU A 122 9.62 -4.44 -18.66
CA GLU A 122 9.75 -5.78 -19.24
C GLU A 122 10.87 -5.88 -20.28
N ALA A 123 11.11 -4.83 -21.07
CA ALA A 123 12.17 -4.82 -22.07
C ALA A 123 13.58 -4.91 -21.44
N SER A 124 13.75 -4.35 -20.24
CA SER A 124 15.00 -4.41 -19.48
C SER A 124 15.15 -5.71 -18.67
N ALA A 125 14.08 -6.22 -18.05
CA ALA A 125 14.11 -7.39 -17.18
C ALA A 125 13.96 -8.73 -17.94
N SER A 126 13.35 -8.73 -19.13
CA SER A 126 12.97 -9.97 -19.85
C SER A 126 12.14 -10.96 -19.00
N ALA A 127 11.39 -10.49 -18.01
CA ALA A 127 10.54 -11.30 -17.13
C ALA A 127 9.11 -11.42 -17.67
N GLY A 128 8.39 -12.48 -17.31
CA GLY A 128 6.99 -12.69 -17.72
C GLY A 128 5.96 -12.00 -16.82
N VAL A 129 6.34 -11.77 -15.57
CA VAL A 129 5.64 -10.95 -14.56
C VAL A 129 6.70 -10.18 -13.76
N PRO A 130 6.38 -9.00 -13.20
CA PRO A 130 7.35 -8.14 -12.54
C PRO A 130 7.54 -8.42 -11.05
N ASP A 131 6.55 -8.88 -10.30
CA ASP A 131 6.64 -9.11 -8.84
C ASP A 131 7.37 -7.96 -8.12
N THR A 132 6.83 -6.75 -8.26
CA THR A 132 7.55 -5.53 -7.95
C THR A 132 7.74 -5.36 -6.45
N ASN A 133 8.97 -5.09 -6.03
CA ASN A 133 9.32 -4.81 -4.64
C ASN A 133 10.32 -3.66 -4.56
N GLY A 134 10.45 -3.05 -3.38
CA GLY A 134 11.41 -1.99 -3.17
C GLY A 134 11.42 -1.48 -1.75
N ASP A 135 12.56 -0.94 -1.32
CA ASP A 135 12.70 -0.41 0.04
C ASP A 135 13.61 0.82 0.08
N CYS A 136 13.47 1.56 1.18
CA CYS A 136 13.97 2.89 1.37
C CYS A 136 15.02 2.94 2.50
N GLY A 137 16.27 3.19 2.13
CA GLY A 137 17.32 3.51 3.09
C GLY A 137 17.49 5.03 3.29
N PRO A 138 18.44 5.45 4.14
CA PRO A 138 18.66 6.86 4.47
C PRO A 138 19.18 7.70 3.29
N ASN A 139 19.82 7.07 2.31
CA ASN A 139 20.45 7.75 1.16
C ASN A 139 20.01 7.21 -0.19
N HIS A 140 19.29 6.09 -0.23
CA HIS A 140 18.98 5.38 -1.47
C HIS A 140 17.61 4.74 -1.41
N TYR A 141 16.98 4.62 -2.56
CA TYR A 141 15.86 3.72 -2.79
C TYR A 141 16.31 2.59 -3.71
N VAL A 142 15.93 1.35 -3.42
CA VAL A 142 16.24 0.19 -4.26
C VAL A 142 14.95 -0.46 -4.70
N GLN A 143 14.72 -0.52 -6.01
CA GLN A 143 13.63 -1.29 -6.61
C GLN A 143 14.16 -2.63 -7.11
N ILE A 144 13.38 -3.69 -6.96
CA ILE A 144 13.65 -5.02 -7.52
C ILE A 144 12.39 -5.59 -8.18
N VAL A 145 12.58 -6.36 -9.26
CA VAL A 145 11.54 -7.09 -9.99
C VAL A 145 11.99 -8.54 -10.24
N ASN A 146 11.04 -9.41 -10.59
CA ASN A 146 11.23 -10.82 -10.90
C ASN A 146 12.28 -11.07 -12.00
N ALA A 147 12.76 -12.30 -12.08
CA ALA A 147 14.02 -12.70 -12.71
C ALA A 147 15.24 -11.97 -12.09
N SER A 148 15.05 -11.42 -10.89
CA SER A 148 16.04 -10.79 -10.02
C SER A 148 16.82 -9.68 -10.69
N TRP A 149 16.10 -8.63 -11.06
CA TRP A 149 16.64 -7.39 -11.58
C TRP A 149 16.35 -6.24 -10.62
N PHE A 150 17.37 -5.48 -10.24
CA PHE A 150 17.23 -4.36 -9.33
C PHE A 150 17.90 -3.10 -9.88
N GLN A 151 17.51 -1.96 -9.33
CA GLN A 151 18.07 -0.66 -9.67
C GLN A 151 18.13 0.23 -8.42
N VAL A 152 19.19 1.03 -8.32
CA VAL A 152 19.43 1.94 -7.19
C VAL A 152 19.15 3.37 -7.64
N PHE A 153 18.40 4.10 -6.81
CA PHE A 153 18.04 5.50 -6.99
C PHE A 153 18.54 6.31 -5.78
N ASP A 154 18.79 7.60 -5.98
CA ASP A 154 18.93 8.54 -4.87
C ASP A 154 17.56 8.90 -4.27
N LYS A 155 17.55 9.81 -3.28
CA LYS A 155 16.36 10.22 -2.54
C LYS A 155 15.50 11.24 -3.30
N GLU A 156 16.00 11.74 -4.42
CA GLU A 156 15.33 12.65 -5.34
C GLU A 156 14.79 11.91 -6.58
N GLY A 157 14.93 10.58 -6.63
CA GLY A 157 14.42 9.72 -7.70
C GLY A 157 15.35 9.57 -8.90
N THR A 158 16.57 10.10 -8.86
CA THR A 158 17.56 9.91 -9.92
C THR A 158 18.13 8.50 -9.86
N ALA A 159 18.09 7.78 -10.98
CA ALA A 159 18.77 6.50 -11.10
C ALA A 159 20.30 6.67 -10.98
N LEU A 160 20.89 6.01 -9.98
CA LEU A 160 22.35 5.97 -9.76
C LEU A 160 23.01 4.81 -10.52
N THR A 161 22.23 3.79 -10.85
CA THR A 161 22.66 2.65 -11.66
C THR A 161 21.74 2.45 -12.85
N GLY A 162 22.23 1.70 -13.86
CA GLY A 162 21.31 1.00 -14.76
C GLY A 162 20.61 -0.17 -14.05
N VAL A 163 19.80 -0.92 -14.79
CA VAL A 163 19.19 -2.16 -14.28
C VAL A 163 20.26 -3.24 -14.15
N ILE A 164 20.41 -3.83 -12.96
CA ILE A 164 21.43 -4.81 -12.61
C ILE A 164 20.75 -6.15 -12.30
N SER A 165 21.24 -7.25 -12.87
CA SER A 165 20.79 -8.57 -12.42
C SER A 165 21.46 -8.95 -11.10
N ALA A 166 20.70 -9.50 -10.16
CA ALA A 166 21.18 -10.11 -8.93
C ALA A 166 22.16 -11.27 -9.16
N ASN A 167 22.20 -11.87 -10.37
CA ASN A 167 23.27 -12.79 -10.76
C ASN A 167 24.68 -12.15 -10.70
N THR A 168 24.77 -10.81 -10.77
CA THR A 168 26.02 -10.06 -10.53
C THR A 168 26.56 -10.30 -9.12
N ILE A 169 25.67 -10.51 -8.15
CA ILE A 169 25.99 -10.85 -6.76
C ILE A 169 26.11 -12.37 -6.61
N TRP A 170 25.08 -13.13 -7.01
CA TRP A 170 25.00 -14.58 -6.72
C TRP A 170 26.08 -15.42 -7.41
N ASN A 171 26.58 -14.99 -8.57
CA ASN A 171 27.64 -15.73 -9.27
C ASN A 171 28.98 -15.72 -8.51
N GLU A 172 29.21 -14.77 -7.60
CA GLU A 172 30.42 -14.72 -6.76
C GLU A 172 30.52 -15.94 -5.83
N ILE A 173 29.39 -16.59 -5.53
CA ILE A 173 29.33 -17.82 -4.73
C ILE A 173 28.90 -19.05 -5.55
N GLY A 174 28.94 -18.94 -6.88
CA GLY A 174 28.56 -20.02 -7.79
C GLY A 174 27.06 -20.34 -7.82
N GLN A 175 26.21 -19.42 -7.36
CA GLN A 175 24.76 -19.54 -7.40
C GLN A 175 24.16 -18.69 -8.53
N GLN A 176 22.90 -18.97 -8.88
CA GLN A 176 22.13 -18.22 -9.85
C GLN A 176 20.73 -17.97 -9.31
N SER A 177 20.17 -16.80 -9.62
CA SER A 177 18.77 -16.45 -9.38
C SER A 177 17.83 -17.38 -10.14
N PHE A 178 16.74 -17.74 -9.49
CA PHE A 178 15.63 -18.52 -10.03
C PHE A 178 14.32 -17.73 -10.08
N SER A 179 13.87 -17.17 -8.94
CA SER A 179 12.59 -16.43 -8.81
C SER A 179 12.48 -15.73 -7.45
N ASP A 180 11.44 -14.92 -7.32
CA ASP A 180 10.90 -14.32 -6.08
C ASP A 180 11.91 -13.50 -5.26
N PRO A 181 12.60 -12.54 -5.91
CA PRO A 181 13.54 -11.69 -5.22
C PRO A 181 12.83 -10.59 -4.42
N LEU A 182 13.25 -10.35 -3.18
CA LEU A 182 12.77 -9.24 -2.37
C LEU A 182 13.95 -8.43 -1.81
N ILE A 183 13.75 -7.14 -1.61
CA ILE A 183 14.74 -6.24 -1.01
C ILE A 183 14.12 -5.59 0.22
N LEU A 184 14.84 -5.62 1.33
CA LEU A 184 14.47 -4.95 2.58
C LEU A 184 15.64 -4.09 3.08
N TYR A 185 15.34 -3.06 3.85
CA TYR A 185 16.31 -2.26 4.56
C TYR A 185 16.15 -2.45 6.06
N ASP A 186 17.11 -3.14 6.67
CA ASP A 186 17.23 -3.22 8.11
C ASP A 186 17.73 -1.87 8.65
N GLU A 187 16.77 -1.02 9.00
CA GLU A 187 17.03 0.32 9.50
C GLU A 187 17.90 0.30 10.76
N ALA A 188 17.73 -0.71 11.62
CA ALA A 188 18.41 -0.85 12.90
C ALA A 188 19.91 -1.14 12.74
N ALA A 189 20.26 -2.07 11.86
CA ALA A 189 21.64 -2.39 11.51
C ALA A 189 22.24 -1.44 10.47
N GLN A 190 21.41 -0.66 9.77
CA GLN A 190 21.76 0.11 8.59
C GLN A 190 22.32 -0.80 7.49
N ARG A 191 21.52 -1.78 7.08
CA ARG A 191 21.92 -2.84 6.15
C ARG A 191 20.77 -3.17 5.21
N TRP A 192 21.07 -3.28 3.93
CA TRP A 192 20.19 -3.91 2.96
C TRP A 192 20.24 -5.42 3.07
N LEU A 193 19.07 -6.05 2.95
CA LEU A 193 18.85 -7.48 2.86
C LEU A 193 18.23 -7.81 1.49
N LEU A 194 18.97 -8.51 0.64
CA LEU A 194 18.52 -9.01 -0.66
C LEU A 194 18.21 -10.51 -0.53
N THR A 195 17.01 -10.93 -0.92
CA THR A 195 16.62 -12.34 -0.95
C THR A 195 16.33 -12.79 -2.38
N ASP A 196 16.44 -14.10 -2.62
CA ASP A 196 16.19 -14.72 -3.92
C ASP A 196 16.03 -16.23 -3.74
N LEU A 197 15.53 -16.93 -4.74
CA LEU A 197 15.59 -18.39 -4.82
C LEU A 197 16.71 -18.82 -5.79
N ALA A 198 17.43 -19.89 -5.47
CA ALA A 198 18.35 -20.55 -6.41
C ALA A 198 17.75 -21.83 -7.02
N SER A 199 16.77 -22.41 -6.34
CA SER A 199 15.97 -23.55 -6.75
C SER A 199 14.66 -23.53 -5.95
N PHE A 200 13.81 -24.54 -6.13
CA PHE A 200 12.59 -24.68 -5.35
C PHE A 200 12.82 -24.79 -3.83
N ASP A 201 14.01 -25.18 -3.38
CA ASP A 201 14.29 -25.46 -1.97
C ASP A 201 15.53 -24.73 -1.44
N ILE A 202 16.15 -23.87 -2.25
CA ILE A 202 17.34 -23.11 -1.84
C ILE A 202 17.01 -21.62 -1.89
N VAL A 203 17.03 -21.01 -0.71
CA VAL A 203 16.86 -19.57 -0.51
C VAL A 203 18.23 -18.91 -0.38
N LEU A 204 18.43 -17.80 -1.07
CA LEU A 204 19.61 -16.96 -1.02
C LEU A 204 19.34 -15.74 -0.14
N TYR A 205 20.34 -15.34 0.64
CA TYR A 205 20.32 -14.10 1.39
C TYR A 205 21.63 -13.34 1.16
N GLY A 206 21.52 -12.06 0.84
CA GLY A 206 22.63 -11.13 0.77
C GLY A 206 22.43 -10.05 1.82
N VAL A 207 23.44 -9.82 2.66
CA VAL A 207 23.46 -8.73 3.63
C VAL A 207 24.56 -7.77 3.23
N SER A 208 24.21 -6.54 2.88
CA SER A 208 25.21 -5.51 2.54
C SER A 208 26.17 -5.26 3.71
N GLU A 209 27.34 -4.67 3.49
CA GLU A 209 28.26 -4.32 4.58
C GLU A 209 27.90 -3.01 5.28
N THR A 210 27.11 -2.15 4.65
CA THR A 210 26.78 -0.78 5.10
C THR A 210 25.40 -0.36 4.57
N SER A 211 24.98 0.88 4.83
CA SER A 211 23.76 1.45 4.24
C SER A 211 23.88 1.80 2.75
N ASP A 212 25.06 1.60 2.14
CA ASP A 212 25.30 1.76 0.72
C ASP A 212 25.02 0.44 -0.03
N PRO A 213 23.91 0.34 -0.80
CA PRO A 213 23.56 -0.90 -1.51
C PRO A 213 24.53 -1.21 -2.66
N MET A 214 25.32 -0.23 -3.10
CA MET A 214 26.37 -0.40 -4.12
C MET A 214 27.72 -0.83 -3.51
N GLY A 215 27.74 -1.09 -2.18
CA GLY A 215 28.86 -1.67 -1.45
C GLY A 215 28.99 -3.18 -1.61
N ALA A 216 29.78 -3.82 -0.75
CA ALA A 216 29.96 -5.27 -0.73
C ALA A 216 28.86 -5.98 0.07
N TRP A 217 28.69 -7.28 -0.19
CA TRP A 217 27.61 -8.08 0.38
C TRP A 217 28.13 -9.42 0.91
N ASP A 218 27.71 -9.77 2.12
CA ASP A 218 27.87 -11.09 2.74
C ASP A 218 26.74 -12.02 2.31
N LEU A 219 27.06 -13.17 1.74
CA LEU A 219 26.11 -14.04 1.05
C LEU A 219 25.92 -15.37 1.78
N TYR A 220 24.66 -15.81 1.87
CA TYR A 220 24.23 -17.01 2.58
C TYR A 220 23.27 -17.85 1.74
N THR A 221 23.21 -19.14 2.05
CA THR A 221 22.21 -20.08 1.50
C THR A 221 21.49 -20.81 2.63
N LEU A 222 20.18 -20.95 2.52
CA LEU A 222 19.36 -21.84 3.35
C LEU A 222 18.69 -22.88 2.46
N THR A 223 18.75 -24.16 2.85
CA THR A 223 17.96 -25.21 2.20
C THR A 223 16.72 -25.48 3.04
N THR A 224 15.53 -25.28 2.47
CA THR A 224 14.24 -25.55 3.12
C THR A 224 13.86 -27.03 2.98
N PRO A 225 13.08 -27.60 3.92
CA PRO A 225 12.59 -28.97 3.78
C PRO A 225 11.58 -29.16 2.63
N GLY A 226 10.84 -28.10 2.28
CA GLY A 226 9.83 -28.09 1.22
C GLY A 226 10.06 -26.98 0.19
N PHE A 227 9.10 -26.84 -0.74
CA PHE A 227 9.12 -25.80 -1.76
C PHE A 227 9.00 -24.41 -1.11
N ALA A 228 9.92 -23.49 -1.41
CA ALA A 228 9.93 -22.12 -0.92
C ALA A 228 9.10 -21.17 -1.79
N ASP A 229 7.82 -21.49 -1.98
CA ASP A 229 6.92 -20.69 -2.82
C ASP A 229 6.32 -19.49 -2.07
N TYR A 230 6.14 -18.40 -2.80
CA TYR A 230 5.51 -17.16 -2.32
C TYR A 230 6.17 -16.63 -1.03
N PRO A 231 7.51 -16.45 -1.02
CA PRO A 231 8.23 -16.07 0.18
C PRO A 231 7.83 -14.67 0.66
N LYS A 232 7.73 -14.50 1.97
CA LYS A 232 7.55 -13.19 2.61
C LYS A 232 8.56 -13.01 3.72
N TYR A 233 9.00 -11.77 3.91
CA TYR A 233 10.05 -11.43 4.86
C TYR A 233 9.66 -10.27 5.76
N GLY A 234 10.18 -10.29 6.99
CA GLY A 234 10.11 -9.19 7.94
C GLY A 234 11.38 -9.11 8.78
N VAL A 235 11.74 -7.91 9.19
CA VAL A 235 12.87 -7.64 10.07
C VAL A 235 12.38 -7.51 11.51
N TRP A 236 13.06 -8.19 12.44
CA TRP A 236 12.85 -8.07 13.88
C TRP A 236 14.19 -7.94 14.61
N PRO A 237 14.26 -7.36 15.84
CA PRO A 237 15.54 -7.17 16.53
C PRO A 237 16.44 -8.40 16.62
N ASN A 238 15.86 -9.57 16.91
CA ASN A 238 16.56 -10.83 17.11
C ASN A 238 16.53 -11.80 15.91
N ALA A 239 15.72 -11.53 14.88
CA ALA A 239 15.48 -12.46 13.78
C ALA A 239 15.19 -11.76 12.45
N TYR A 240 15.67 -12.33 11.35
CA TYR A 240 15.01 -12.14 10.06
C TYR A 240 13.95 -13.23 9.92
N ILE A 241 12.72 -12.83 9.66
CA ILE A 241 11.56 -13.71 9.62
C ILE A 241 11.27 -14.05 8.17
N PHE A 242 10.95 -15.31 7.91
CA PHE A 242 10.71 -15.84 6.59
C PHE A 242 9.52 -16.79 6.62
N THR A 243 8.53 -16.60 5.76
CA THR A 243 7.37 -17.50 5.60
C THR A 243 7.23 -17.91 4.14
N ILE A 244 6.74 -19.13 3.91
CA ILE A 244 6.56 -19.74 2.58
C ILE A 244 5.35 -20.66 2.59
N ASN A 245 4.88 -21.01 1.39
CA ASN A 245 4.00 -22.14 1.18
C ASN A 245 4.80 -23.40 0.79
N GLU A 246 5.01 -24.33 1.72
CA GLU A 246 5.70 -25.60 1.44
C GLU A 246 4.84 -26.63 0.69
N GLY A 247 3.56 -26.31 0.47
CA GLY A 247 2.56 -27.17 -0.15
C GLY A 247 1.99 -28.20 0.82
N GLN A 248 0.96 -28.92 0.35
CA GLN A 248 0.31 -30.02 1.09
C GLN A 248 -0.21 -29.62 2.51
N GLY A 249 -0.59 -28.35 2.70
CA GLY A 249 -1.13 -27.85 3.96
C GLY A 249 -0.07 -27.52 5.03
N VAL A 250 1.20 -27.40 4.63
CA VAL A 250 2.32 -27.07 5.52
C VAL A 250 2.65 -25.58 5.44
N TYR A 251 2.49 -24.88 6.57
CA TYR A 251 2.66 -23.42 6.66
C TYR A 251 3.73 -23.08 7.71
N PRO A 252 5.01 -23.09 7.32
CA PRO A 252 6.10 -22.83 8.24
C PRO A 252 6.35 -21.33 8.47
N VAL A 253 6.91 -21.04 9.65
CA VAL A 253 7.55 -19.77 9.95
C VAL A 253 9.00 -20.06 10.33
N TYR A 254 9.91 -19.32 9.70
CA TYR A 254 11.33 -19.40 9.93
C TYR A 254 11.81 -18.14 10.65
N GLY A 255 12.63 -18.32 11.68
CA GLY A 255 13.49 -17.29 12.22
C GLY A 255 14.94 -17.61 11.88
N LEU A 256 15.63 -16.69 11.21
CA LEU A 256 17.08 -16.73 11.03
C LEU A 256 17.71 -15.80 12.08
N ASN A 257 18.74 -16.27 12.79
CA ASN A 257 19.42 -15.46 13.80
C ASN A 257 20.08 -14.23 13.14
N ARG A 258 19.45 -13.07 13.32
CA ARG A 258 19.83 -11.81 12.67
C ARG A 258 21.23 -11.38 13.04
N GLN A 259 21.59 -11.46 14.32
CA GLN A 259 22.90 -11.03 14.81
C GLN A 259 24.04 -11.88 14.23
N GLN A 260 23.84 -13.19 14.05
CA GLN A 260 24.83 -14.07 13.43
C GLN A 260 25.02 -13.74 11.95
N MET A 261 23.95 -13.43 11.21
CA MET A 261 24.06 -12.95 9.82
C MET A 261 24.81 -11.63 9.72
N LEU A 262 24.47 -10.65 10.56
CA LEU A 262 25.15 -9.35 10.60
C LEU A 262 26.64 -9.46 10.95
N ASN A 263 27.02 -10.49 11.70
CA ASN A 263 28.40 -10.74 12.11
C ASN A 263 29.22 -11.55 11.10
N GLY A 264 28.66 -11.98 9.96
CA GLY A 264 29.41 -12.82 9.04
C GLY A 264 29.63 -14.26 9.55
N ALA A 265 28.75 -14.78 10.41
CA ALA A 265 28.94 -16.10 11.01
C ALA A 265 28.98 -17.19 9.93
N ALA A 266 29.94 -18.12 10.02
CA ALA A 266 30.09 -19.20 9.03
C ALA A 266 28.84 -20.07 8.91
N THR A 267 28.16 -20.28 10.05
CA THR A 267 26.89 -20.98 10.17
C THR A 267 25.95 -20.10 10.98
N VAL A 268 24.73 -19.94 10.49
CA VAL A 268 23.67 -19.16 11.12
C VAL A 268 22.57 -20.10 11.60
N ASP A 269 22.16 -19.94 12.84
CA ASP A 269 21.08 -20.67 13.46
C ASP A 269 19.75 -20.26 12.84
N VAL A 270 18.99 -21.25 12.39
CA VAL A 270 17.66 -21.07 11.84
C VAL A 270 16.71 -21.99 12.59
N GLN A 271 15.57 -21.46 12.99
CA GLN A 271 14.50 -22.25 13.59
C GLN A 271 13.26 -22.20 12.71
N ARG A 272 12.68 -23.37 12.45
CA ARG A 272 11.43 -23.54 11.70
C ARG A 272 10.36 -24.07 12.65
N ILE A 273 9.27 -23.33 12.80
CA ILE A 273 8.03 -23.80 13.41
C ILE A 273 6.97 -23.98 12.32
N GLU A 274 5.91 -24.70 12.63
CA GLU A 274 4.76 -24.87 11.74
C GLU A 274 3.52 -24.43 12.50
N ILE A 275 2.82 -23.42 11.98
CA ILE A 275 1.52 -23.04 12.51
C ILE A 275 0.46 -24.03 12.02
N PRO A 276 -0.59 -24.35 12.80
CA PRO A 276 -1.64 -25.27 12.39
C PRO A 276 -2.21 -24.92 11.02
N GLY A 277 -2.34 -25.94 10.16
CA GLY A 277 -2.87 -25.75 8.81
C GLY A 277 -4.35 -25.37 8.81
N LEU A 278 -4.72 -24.50 7.85
CA LEU A 278 -6.10 -24.18 7.54
C LEU A 278 -6.48 -24.81 6.20
N GLY A 279 -7.71 -25.31 6.11
CA GLY A 279 -8.33 -25.68 4.84
C GLY A 279 -8.91 -24.46 4.14
N GLY A 280 -8.86 -24.44 2.81
CA GLY A 280 -9.33 -23.32 1.97
C GLY A 280 -8.31 -22.18 1.84
N GLY A 281 -8.43 -21.40 0.75
CA GLY A 281 -7.58 -20.24 0.45
C GLY A 281 -6.10 -20.52 0.13
N PHE A 282 -5.27 -19.48 0.19
CA PHE A 282 -3.80 -19.52 0.23
C PHE A 282 -3.28 -19.01 1.60
N PRO A 283 -3.46 -19.78 2.69
CA PRO A 283 -3.33 -19.26 4.04
C PRO A 283 -1.86 -19.26 4.53
N THR A 284 -0.96 -18.67 3.75
CA THR A 284 0.44 -18.42 4.14
C THR A 284 0.52 -17.15 4.98
N ALA A 285 1.10 -17.26 6.17
CA ALA A 285 1.25 -16.11 7.08
C ALA A 285 2.20 -15.03 6.50
N THR A 286 1.96 -13.77 6.85
CA THR A 286 2.83 -12.63 6.55
C THR A 286 3.53 -12.17 7.82
N PRO A 287 4.86 -12.04 7.85
CA PRO A 287 5.56 -11.49 9.00
C PRO A 287 5.33 -9.99 9.19
N MET A 288 5.28 -9.58 10.45
CA MET A 288 5.43 -8.16 10.79
C MET A 288 6.87 -7.73 10.51
N ASP A 289 7.00 -6.50 10.02
CA ASP A 289 8.26 -5.88 9.63
C ASP A 289 8.45 -4.58 10.40
N TRP A 290 9.48 -4.54 11.25
CA TRP A 290 9.71 -3.44 12.17
C TRP A 290 10.45 -2.27 11.51
N ASN A 291 9.80 -1.10 11.51
CA ASN A 291 10.41 0.18 11.13
C ASN A 291 10.91 0.92 12.38
N ARG A 292 12.06 1.60 12.27
CA ARG A 292 12.62 2.44 13.35
C ARG A 292 11.71 3.67 13.59
N PRO A 293 11.88 4.44 14.69
CA PRO A 293 13.06 4.51 15.57
C PRO A 293 13.02 3.61 16.80
N LEU A 294 11.85 3.33 17.37
CA LEU A 294 11.76 2.55 18.61
C LEU A 294 11.69 1.06 18.30
N ALA A 295 12.55 0.28 18.95
CA ALA A 295 12.51 -1.18 18.84
C ALA A 295 11.25 -1.73 19.51
N PRO A 296 10.73 -2.89 19.05
CA PRO A 296 9.77 -3.66 19.81
C PRO A 296 10.23 -3.85 21.25
N PRO A 297 9.31 -3.78 22.24
CA PRO A 297 9.67 -3.86 23.66
C PRO A 297 10.15 -5.24 24.10
N THR A 298 9.94 -6.27 23.27
CA THR A 298 10.32 -7.65 23.54
C THR A 298 10.88 -8.33 22.28
N ASP A 299 11.54 -9.47 22.48
CA ASP A 299 12.05 -10.34 21.42
C ASP A 299 10.97 -11.24 20.77
N GLN A 300 9.69 -11.06 21.15
CA GLN A 300 8.57 -11.78 20.55
C GLN A 300 8.36 -11.35 19.11
N VAL A 301 8.33 -12.30 18.19
CA VAL A 301 8.07 -12.11 16.76
C VAL A 301 6.59 -12.34 16.47
N PHE A 302 6.05 -11.65 15.46
CA PHE A 302 4.65 -11.78 15.05
C PHE A 302 4.51 -12.08 13.55
N VAL A 303 3.59 -12.99 13.22
CA VAL A 303 3.10 -13.19 11.85
C VAL A 303 1.58 -13.18 11.83
N THR A 304 0.97 -12.75 10.73
CA THR A 304 -0.49 -12.64 10.58
C THR A 304 -1.02 -13.52 9.45
N ARG A 305 -2.22 -14.08 9.61
CA ARG A 305 -2.85 -14.93 8.59
C ARG A 305 -4.37 -14.72 8.53
N LEU A 306 -4.94 -14.71 7.32
CA LEU A 306 -6.40 -14.67 7.14
C LEU A 306 -7.04 -16.01 7.47
N ASN A 307 -8.26 -15.98 7.97
CA ASN A 307 -9.11 -17.14 8.17
C ASN A 307 -10.57 -16.72 7.93
N ASP A 308 -11.01 -16.93 6.70
CA ASP A 308 -12.33 -16.56 6.17
C ASP A 308 -13.35 -17.66 6.50
N ASP A 309 -14.54 -17.27 6.96
CA ASP A 309 -15.61 -18.21 7.30
C ASP A 309 -16.15 -18.98 6.08
N ALA A 310 -15.88 -18.50 4.86
CA ALA A 310 -16.19 -19.15 3.59
C ALA A 310 -15.38 -20.41 3.33
N TRP A 311 -14.24 -20.60 4.00
CA TRP A 311 -13.31 -21.69 3.70
C TRP A 311 -13.75 -23.06 4.23
N GLY A 312 -14.83 -23.12 5.03
CA GLY A 312 -15.43 -24.39 5.46
C GLY A 312 -14.55 -25.20 6.43
N ASN A 313 -13.68 -24.52 7.17
CA ASN A 313 -12.76 -25.11 8.15
C ASN A 313 -13.39 -25.27 9.56
N GLY A 314 -14.69 -25.01 9.70
CA GLY A 314 -15.43 -25.08 10.97
C GLY A 314 -15.50 -23.76 11.74
N ASN A 315 -14.82 -22.72 11.26
CA ASN A 315 -14.98 -21.35 11.70
C ASN A 315 -16.26 -20.73 11.10
N ASN A 316 -16.94 -19.87 11.86
CA ASN A 316 -18.18 -19.21 11.48
C ASN A 316 -18.11 -17.68 11.61
N GLN A 317 -16.90 -17.14 11.72
CA GLN A 317 -16.62 -15.72 11.79
C GLN A 317 -15.38 -15.43 10.96
N ASP A 318 -15.31 -14.27 10.32
CA ASP A 318 -14.07 -13.85 9.69
C ASP A 318 -13.04 -13.45 10.74
N LEU A 319 -11.84 -14.01 10.63
CA LEU A 319 -10.76 -13.81 11.58
C LEU A 319 -9.50 -13.31 10.88
N LEU A 320 -8.72 -12.55 11.65
CA LEU A 320 -7.31 -12.36 11.43
C LEU A 320 -6.55 -13.04 12.57
N GLU A 321 -5.74 -14.05 12.24
CA GLU A 321 -4.89 -14.70 13.22
C GLU A 321 -3.59 -13.91 13.41
N VAL A 322 -3.18 -13.68 14.66
CA VAL A 322 -1.87 -13.14 15.03
C VAL A 322 -1.11 -14.22 15.80
N TRP A 323 -0.03 -14.71 15.23
CA TRP A 323 0.84 -15.72 15.83
C TRP A 323 2.03 -15.06 16.50
N THR A 324 2.15 -15.24 17.81
CA THR A 324 3.30 -14.79 18.60
C THR A 324 4.31 -15.93 18.70
N ILE A 325 5.58 -15.65 18.41
CA ILE A 325 6.68 -16.62 18.44
C ILE A 325 7.80 -16.10 19.33
N THR A 326 8.31 -16.92 20.24
CA THR A 326 9.48 -16.62 21.07
C THR A 326 10.57 -17.64 20.79
N PHE A 327 11.58 -17.25 20.00
CA PHE A 327 12.72 -18.10 19.68
C PHE A 327 13.67 -18.22 20.88
N ASP A 328 13.93 -19.45 21.33
CA ASP A 328 15.05 -19.76 22.23
C ASP A 328 16.24 -20.24 21.38
N TRP A 329 17.15 -19.31 21.08
CA TRP A 329 18.34 -19.60 20.28
C TRP A 329 19.34 -20.54 20.96
N ASN A 330 19.24 -20.76 22.27
CA ASN A 330 20.10 -21.72 22.98
C ASN A 330 19.53 -23.14 22.94
N ASN A 331 18.20 -23.27 22.84
CA ASN A 331 17.51 -24.55 22.78
C ASN A 331 16.19 -24.43 22.02
N ALA A 332 16.17 -24.86 20.75
CA ALA A 332 14.97 -24.84 19.92
C ALA A 332 13.79 -25.63 20.52
N GLY A 333 14.04 -26.60 21.41
CA GLY A 333 12.99 -27.33 22.14
C GLY A 333 12.16 -26.44 23.08
N ASN A 334 12.70 -25.29 23.49
CA ASN A 334 12.02 -24.31 24.34
C ASN A 334 11.34 -23.18 23.56
N THR A 335 11.53 -23.09 22.24
CA THR A 335 10.86 -22.10 21.39
C THR A 335 9.36 -22.28 21.51
N THR A 336 8.64 -21.18 21.73
CA THR A 336 7.18 -21.21 21.93
C THR A 336 6.47 -20.45 20.83
N PHE A 337 5.25 -20.87 20.52
CA PHE A 337 4.36 -20.12 19.65
C PHE A 337 2.90 -20.31 20.04
N SER A 338 2.09 -19.27 19.86
CA SER A 338 0.66 -19.26 20.18
C SER A 338 -0.10 -18.31 19.25
N GLY A 339 -1.29 -18.74 18.82
CA GLY A 339 -2.17 -17.94 17.97
C GLY A 339 -3.20 -17.17 18.78
N LEU A 340 -3.51 -15.97 18.33
CA LEU A 340 -4.62 -15.14 18.81
C LEU A 340 -5.55 -14.87 17.63
N ASP A 341 -6.83 -15.20 17.78
CA ASP A 341 -7.84 -14.95 16.77
C ASP A 341 -8.49 -13.59 17.03
N LEU A 342 -8.38 -12.68 16.06
CA LEU A 342 -9.04 -11.38 16.08
C LEU A 342 -10.28 -11.45 15.19
N VAL A 343 -11.46 -11.36 15.78
CA VAL A 343 -12.72 -11.28 15.04
C VAL A 343 -12.78 -9.95 14.29
N THR A 344 -12.90 -10.01 12.96
CA THR A 344 -12.96 -8.82 12.08
C THR A 344 -14.42 -8.46 11.80
N ALA A 345 -14.65 -7.27 11.23
CA ALA A 345 -15.87 -7.06 10.45
C ALA A 345 -15.87 -8.06 9.28
N PRO A 346 -17.02 -8.64 8.92
CA PRO A 346 -17.06 -9.66 7.89
C PRO A 346 -16.41 -9.21 6.58
N TYR A 347 -15.74 -10.12 5.90
CA TYR A 347 -15.11 -9.90 4.60
C TYR A 347 -15.27 -11.15 3.73
N ASP A 348 -15.33 -10.94 2.43
CA ASP A 348 -15.24 -12.05 1.47
C ASP A 348 -13.90 -11.96 0.78
N SER A 349 -13.03 -12.96 1.02
CA SER A 349 -11.69 -12.96 0.44
C SER A 349 -11.65 -13.37 -1.04
N ASP A 350 -12.79 -13.47 -1.73
CA ASP A 350 -12.93 -13.87 -3.13
C ASP A 350 -13.69 -12.83 -3.99
N GLY A 351 -13.02 -11.72 -4.34
CA GLY A 351 -13.59 -10.63 -5.16
C GLY A 351 -13.45 -10.79 -6.69
N CYS A 352 -13.41 -12.02 -7.21
CA CYS A 352 -13.12 -12.26 -8.62
C CYS A 352 -14.35 -12.20 -9.53
N THR A 353 -14.43 -11.14 -10.33
CA THR A 353 -15.51 -10.83 -11.29
C THR A 353 -15.48 -11.68 -12.55
N VAL A 354 -14.29 -12.02 -13.04
CA VAL A 354 -14.13 -12.94 -14.17
C VAL A 354 -14.15 -14.36 -13.62
N GLY A 355 -14.82 -15.29 -14.32
CA GLY A 355 -14.98 -16.68 -13.91
C GLY A 355 -13.66 -17.45 -13.80
N GLY A 356 -12.93 -17.23 -12.72
CA GLY A 356 -11.66 -17.86 -12.39
C GLY A 356 -11.90 -19.28 -11.89
N GLY A 357 -11.70 -20.26 -12.78
CA GLY A 357 -11.49 -21.64 -12.40
C GLY A 357 -10.07 -21.85 -11.87
N PHE A 358 -9.34 -22.79 -12.45
CA PHE A 358 -7.89 -22.96 -12.20
C PHE A 358 -7.02 -21.83 -12.78
N ASP A 359 -7.64 -20.93 -13.54
CA ASP A 359 -6.97 -19.89 -14.29
C ASP A 359 -7.04 -18.62 -13.43
N PHE A 360 -5.92 -17.93 -13.25
CA PHE A 360 -5.75 -16.77 -12.37
C PHE A 360 -6.55 -15.53 -12.83
N GLN A 361 -7.63 -15.72 -13.58
CA GLN A 361 -8.50 -14.69 -14.12
C GLN A 361 -9.42 -14.17 -13.02
N CYS A 362 -9.21 -12.92 -12.61
CA CYS A 362 -9.98 -12.33 -11.52
C CYS A 362 -10.51 -10.94 -11.89
N ILE A 363 -9.58 -10.01 -12.14
CA ILE A 363 -9.85 -8.59 -12.32
C ILE A 363 -10.04 -8.26 -13.81
N PRO A 364 -11.12 -7.56 -14.21
CA PRO A 364 -11.39 -7.24 -15.61
C PRO A 364 -10.39 -6.24 -16.22
N GLN A 365 -10.31 -6.24 -17.55
CA GLN A 365 -9.49 -5.34 -18.36
C GLN A 365 -10.26 -4.85 -19.60
N PRO A 366 -9.96 -3.67 -20.18
CA PRO A 366 -10.73 -3.13 -21.30
C PRO A 366 -10.67 -3.97 -22.58
N GLY A 367 -11.83 -4.16 -23.23
CA GLY A 367 -11.92 -4.73 -24.57
C GLY A 367 -11.60 -6.24 -24.67
N THR A 368 -11.58 -6.96 -23.55
CA THR A 368 -11.30 -8.41 -23.49
C THR A 368 -12.11 -9.08 -22.38
N ASN A 369 -12.35 -10.39 -22.52
CA ASN A 369 -12.94 -11.21 -21.45
C ASN A 369 -11.88 -11.88 -20.57
N GLN A 370 -10.59 -11.65 -20.86
CA GLN A 370 -9.46 -12.16 -20.08
C GLN A 370 -9.21 -11.24 -18.88
N GLY A 371 -9.41 -11.77 -17.67
CA GLY A 371 -9.02 -11.09 -16.43
C GLY A 371 -7.54 -11.28 -16.07
N ILE A 372 -7.05 -10.46 -15.16
CA ILE A 372 -5.73 -10.59 -14.51
C ILE A 372 -5.88 -11.02 -13.06
N ASP A 373 -4.82 -11.59 -12.50
CA ASP A 373 -4.76 -12.07 -11.13
C ASP A 373 -4.90 -10.91 -10.14
N GLY A 374 -5.79 -11.09 -9.16
CA GLY A 374 -6.06 -10.14 -8.08
C GLY A 374 -5.34 -10.46 -6.78
N ILE A 375 -4.71 -11.65 -6.69
CA ILE A 375 -4.02 -12.17 -5.50
C ILE A 375 -4.92 -12.08 -4.26
N MET A 376 -5.97 -12.89 -4.31
CA MET A 376 -7.02 -12.97 -3.28
C MET A 376 -6.62 -13.94 -2.16
N THR A 377 -7.34 -13.95 -1.04
CA THR A 377 -7.18 -14.92 0.08
C THR A 377 -5.89 -14.83 0.90
N ILE A 378 -5.13 -13.74 0.78
CA ILE A 378 -3.83 -13.59 1.43
C ILE A 378 -3.55 -12.15 1.90
N VAL A 379 -2.92 -12.00 3.09
CA VAL A 379 -2.34 -10.72 3.51
C VAL A 379 -1.15 -10.39 2.62
N MET A 380 -1.13 -9.22 1.98
CA MET A 380 -0.05 -8.82 1.09
C MET A 380 1.27 -8.55 1.84
N HIS A 381 2.39 -8.60 1.13
CA HIS A 381 3.69 -8.26 1.69
C HIS A 381 3.86 -6.74 1.76
N ASN A 382 4.22 -6.15 2.90
CA ASN A 382 4.46 -6.69 4.25
C ASN A 382 3.38 -6.20 5.24
N VAL A 383 3.43 -6.67 6.49
CA VAL A 383 2.71 -6.04 7.60
C VAL A 383 3.66 -5.05 8.28
N ALA A 384 3.42 -3.75 8.09
CA ALA A 384 4.31 -2.72 8.62
C ALA A 384 4.04 -2.50 10.11
N TYR A 385 5.07 -2.62 10.94
CA TYR A 385 5.02 -2.43 12.38
C TYR A 385 5.72 -1.13 12.80
N TRP A 386 5.10 -0.42 13.74
CA TRP A 386 5.66 0.78 14.37
C TRP A 386 5.45 0.77 15.88
N ASN A 387 6.49 1.11 16.65
CA ASN A 387 6.38 1.31 18.10
C ASN A 387 6.30 2.81 18.42
N PHE A 388 5.16 3.27 18.95
CA PHE A 388 4.94 4.66 19.37
C PHE A 388 5.38 4.94 20.82
N GLY A 389 5.96 3.95 21.50
CA GLY A 389 6.39 4.00 22.90
C GLY A 389 5.22 3.87 23.90
N SER A 390 4.08 4.50 23.62
CA SER A 390 2.85 4.31 24.40
C SER A 390 2.09 3.04 24.03
N HIS A 391 2.17 2.64 22.75
CA HIS A 391 1.58 1.44 22.19
C HIS A 391 2.37 1.00 20.96
N GLU A 392 2.19 -0.25 20.58
CA GLU A 392 2.65 -0.83 19.33
C GLU A 392 1.50 -0.78 18.31
N SER A 393 1.81 -0.55 17.04
CA SER A 393 0.86 -0.56 15.94
C SER A 393 1.38 -1.42 14.80
N ALA A 394 0.48 -2.12 14.11
CA ALA A 394 0.80 -2.86 12.89
C ALA A 394 -0.31 -2.67 11.85
N VAL A 395 0.05 -2.37 10.60
CA VAL A 395 -0.90 -2.19 9.50
C VAL A 395 -0.72 -3.23 8.41
N LEU A 396 -1.85 -3.70 7.88
CA LEU A 396 -1.90 -4.75 6.86
C LEU A 396 -3.05 -4.51 5.88
N ALA A 397 -2.93 -5.05 4.67
CA ALA A 397 -3.93 -4.92 3.62
C ALA A 397 -4.04 -6.19 2.77
N PHE A 398 -5.23 -6.43 2.23
CA PHE A 398 -5.53 -7.53 1.32
C PHE A 398 -6.74 -7.22 0.44
N SER A 399 -6.83 -7.90 -0.71
CA SER A 399 -7.94 -7.78 -1.64
C SER A 399 -9.17 -8.54 -1.13
N VAL A 400 -10.37 -7.96 -1.28
CA VAL A 400 -11.67 -8.54 -0.87
C VAL A 400 -12.74 -8.26 -1.91
N ASP A 401 -13.84 -9.03 -1.92
CA ASP A 401 -15.09 -8.60 -2.58
C ASP A 401 -15.73 -7.47 -1.77
N ALA A 402 -15.82 -6.27 -2.35
CA ALA A 402 -16.54 -5.15 -1.77
C ALA A 402 -18.06 -5.19 -2.07
N GLY A 403 -18.52 -6.22 -2.78
CA GLY A 403 -19.90 -6.49 -3.18
C GLY A 403 -20.07 -6.55 -4.70
N ASP A 404 -20.87 -7.51 -5.17
CA ASP A 404 -21.12 -7.79 -6.58
C ASP A 404 -19.85 -8.18 -7.36
N ASP A 405 -18.96 -8.97 -6.73
CA ASP A 405 -17.63 -9.36 -7.25
C ASP A 405 -16.76 -8.14 -7.59
N PHE A 406 -16.91 -7.02 -6.86
CA PHE A 406 -16.13 -5.80 -7.08
C PHE A 406 -14.95 -5.74 -6.11
N ALA A 407 -13.76 -6.11 -6.61
CA ALA A 407 -12.55 -6.10 -5.81
C ALA A 407 -12.22 -4.72 -5.20
N GLY A 408 -12.06 -4.72 -3.88
CA GLY A 408 -11.60 -3.61 -3.06
C GLY A 408 -10.46 -4.02 -2.14
N ILE A 409 -9.98 -3.07 -1.34
CA ILE A 409 -8.87 -3.32 -0.41
C ILE A 409 -9.37 -3.21 1.02
N ARG A 410 -9.38 -4.33 1.74
CA ARG A 410 -9.51 -4.33 3.20
C ARG A 410 -8.16 -3.95 3.79
N TRP A 411 -8.17 -3.01 4.72
CA TRP A 411 -7.01 -2.64 5.52
C TRP A 411 -7.37 -2.65 7.01
N MET A 412 -6.38 -2.93 7.84
CA MET A 412 -6.54 -2.97 9.30
C MET A 412 -5.34 -2.32 9.97
N GLU A 413 -5.59 -1.58 11.05
CA GLU A 413 -4.58 -1.21 12.04
C GLU A 413 -4.82 -2.01 13.31
N LEU A 414 -3.82 -2.79 13.71
CA LEU A 414 -3.77 -3.48 14.99
C LEU A 414 -3.04 -2.61 16.01
N ARG A 415 -3.48 -2.67 17.27
CA ARG A 415 -2.75 -2.06 18.39
C ARG A 415 -2.56 -3.01 19.54
N ARG A 416 -1.46 -2.79 20.25
CA ARG A 416 -1.13 -3.48 21.50
C ARG A 416 -0.51 -2.50 22.48
N SER A 417 -1.08 -2.42 23.68
CA SER A 417 -0.47 -1.71 24.80
C SER A 417 0.43 -2.66 25.60
N SER A 418 1.36 -2.11 26.38
CA SER A 418 2.22 -2.91 27.26
C SER A 418 1.39 -3.78 28.21
N GLY A 419 1.56 -5.11 28.11
CA GLY A 419 0.87 -6.08 28.96
C GLY A 419 -0.52 -6.49 28.46
N GLU A 420 -0.96 -5.96 27.32
CA GLU A 420 -2.19 -6.36 26.63
C GLU A 420 -1.88 -7.24 25.41
N ASP A 421 -2.92 -7.91 24.92
CA ASP A 421 -2.89 -8.63 23.65
C ASP A 421 -3.11 -7.67 22.48
N TRP A 422 -2.81 -8.14 21.26
CA TRP A 422 -3.17 -7.40 20.04
C TRP A 422 -4.69 -7.29 19.92
N SER A 423 -5.15 -6.17 19.37
CA SER A 423 -6.56 -5.94 19.04
C SER A 423 -6.66 -5.14 17.75
N ILE A 424 -7.78 -5.28 17.04
CA ILE A 424 -8.10 -4.42 15.89
C ILE A 424 -8.48 -3.04 16.45
N TYR A 425 -7.68 -2.03 16.14
CA TYR A 425 -7.98 -0.64 16.51
C TYR A 425 -8.95 0.00 15.53
N GLN A 426 -8.75 -0.26 14.24
CA GLN A 426 -9.65 0.16 13.16
C GLN A 426 -9.46 -0.72 11.92
N GLU A 427 -10.50 -0.78 11.11
CA GLU A 427 -10.51 -1.46 9.82
C GLU A 427 -11.46 -0.75 8.86
N GLY A 428 -11.23 -0.92 7.55
CA GLY A 428 -12.10 -0.41 6.51
C GLY A 428 -11.80 -1.05 5.16
N THR A 429 -12.77 -0.99 4.24
CA THR A 429 -12.60 -1.46 2.86
C THR A 429 -12.63 -0.28 1.90
N TYR A 430 -11.51 0.02 1.24
CA TYR A 430 -11.45 1.08 0.23
C TYR A 430 -11.88 0.53 -1.13
N ALA A 431 -13.09 0.91 -1.58
CA ALA A 431 -13.65 0.50 -2.87
C ALA A 431 -14.65 1.54 -3.43
N PRO A 432 -14.17 2.73 -3.83
CA PRO A 432 -14.98 3.72 -4.52
C PRO A 432 -15.77 3.14 -5.71
N GLN A 433 -17.00 3.58 -5.90
CA GLN A 433 -17.86 3.15 -7.01
C GLN A 433 -17.55 3.93 -8.30
N ASP A 434 -16.31 3.85 -8.77
CA ASP A 434 -15.81 4.50 -9.99
C ASP A 434 -15.58 3.53 -11.16
N GLY A 435 -15.90 2.24 -10.96
CA GLY A 435 -15.67 1.17 -11.94
C GLY A 435 -14.26 0.58 -11.93
N GLY A 436 -13.39 1.01 -11.01
CA GLY A 436 -12.04 0.47 -10.83
C GLY A 436 -11.94 -0.59 -9.74
N HIS A 437 -11.61 -1.81 -10.12
CA HIS A 437 -11.25 -2.88 -9.18
C HIS A 437 -9.86 -2.62 -8.63
N ARG A 438 -9.70 -2.63 -7.30
CA ARG A 438 -8.45 -2.34 -6.61
C ARG A 438 -7.87 -3.62 -6.02
N PHE A 439 -6.61 -3.90 -6.31
CA PHE A 439 -5.98 -5.19 -6.02
C PHE A 439 -4.47 -5.05 -5.82
N ILE A 440 -3.83 -6.08 -5.25
CA ILE A 440 -2.41 -6.13 -4.88
C ILE A 440 -2.01 -4.86 -4.09
N PRO A 441 -2.60 -4.64 -2.91
CA PRO A 441 -2.28 -3.49 -2.08
C PRO A 441 -0.91 -3.61 -1.40
N SER A 442 -0.33 -2.46 -1.07
CA SER A 442 0.73 -2.33 -0.07
C SER A 442 0.48 -1.12 0.83
N ILE A 443 0.76 -1.27 2.11
CA ILE A 443 0.38 -0.33 3.18
C ILE A 443 1.55 -0.10 4.12
N ALA A 444 1.68 1.12 4.65
CA ALA A 444 2.64 1.42 5.70
C ALA A 444 2.11 2.51 6.64
N ILE A 445 2.66 2.56 7.85
CA ILE A 445 2.39 3.57 8.87
C ILE A 445 3.70 4.27 9.27
N ASN A 446 3.68 5.59 9.42
CA ASN A 446 4.86 6.38 9.78
C ASN A 446 4.84 6.85 11.25
N GLY A 447 5.87 7.60 11.66
CA GLY A 447 6.04 8.10 13.03
C GLY A 447 5.00 9.09 13.52
N LYS A 448 4.20 9.64 12.62
CA LYS A 448 3.06 10.52 12.94
C LYS A 448 1.75 9.75 13.13
N GLY A 449 1.74 8.45 12.79
CA GLY A 449 0.52 7.64 12.73
C GLY A 449 -0.28 7.85 11.45
N ASP A 450 0.32 8.47 10.43
CA ASP A 450 -0.27 8.54 9.10
C ASP A 450 -0.09 7.18 8.41
N ILE A 451 -1.09 6.76 7.64
CA ILE A 451 -1.13 5.49 6.92
C ILE A 451 -1.25 5.80 5.43
N GLY A 452 -0.24 5.38 4.66
CA GLY A 452 -0.28 5.37 3.20
C GLY A 452 -0.80 4.04 2.67
N LEU A 453 -1.59 4.07 1.60
CA LEU A 453 -2.09 2.87 0.93
C LEU A 453 -1.93 3.02 -0.59
N GLY A 454 -1.19 2.10 -1.22
CA GLY A 454 -0.94 2.07 -2.66
C GLY A 454 -1.38 0.72 -3.26
N TYR A 455 -1.81 0.72 -4.52
CA TYR A 455 -2.38 -0.47 -5.16
C TYR A 455 -2.46 -0.35 -6.68
N SER A 456 -2.75 -1.48 -7.31
CA SER A 456 -3.13 -1.57 -8.71
C SER A 456 -4.63 -1.35 -8.89
N VAL A 457 -5.03 -0.78 -10.03
CA VAL A 457 -6.44 -0.61 -10.41
C VAL A 457 -6.68 -1.03 -11.86
N SER A 458 -7.77 -1.74 -12.14
CA SER A 458 -8.19 -2.13 -13.50
C SER A 458 -9.70 -2.26 -13.57
N GLY A 459 -10.28 -2.26 -14.77
CA GLY A 459 -11.71 -2.39 -14.98
C GLY A 459 -12.08 -2.51 -16.45
N ASP A 460 -13.38 -2.63 -16.75
CA ASP A 460 -13.86 -2.69 -18.14
C ASP A 460 -13.50 -1.44 -18.98
N ALA A 461 -13.28 -0.30 -18.30
CA ALA A 461 -12.91 0.98 -18.91
C ALA A 461 -11.56 1.54 -18.39
N ILE A 462 -10.87 0.82 -17.51
CA ILE A 462 -9.63 1.27 -16.86
C ILE A 462 -8.55 0.23 -17.17
N PHE A 463 -7.53 0.62 -17.94
CA PHE A 463 -6.36 -0.23 -18.12
C PHE A 463 -5.61 -0.39 -16.80
N PRO A 464 -4.90 -1.50 -16.56
CA PRO A 464 -4.12 -1.70 -15.33
C PRO A 464 -3.16 -0.53 -15.08
N SER A 465 -3.46 0.19 -14.00
CA SER A 465 -2.90 1.49 -13.59
C SER A 465 -2.51 1.44 -12.11
N LEU A 466 -1.83 2.47 -11.61
CA LEU A 466 -1.44 2.56 -10.20
C LEU A 466 -1.98 3.81 -9.55
N ARG A 467 -2.48 3.64 -8.32
CA ARG A 467 -3.02 4.70 -7.50
C ARG A 467 -2.55 4.59 -6.06
N PHE A 468 -2.60 5.70 -5.33
CA PHE A 468 -2.46 5.71 -3.88
C PHE A 468 -3.51 6.61 -3.23
N THR A 469 -3.75 6.37 -1.95
CA THR A 469 -4.54 7.17 -1.02
C THR A 469 -3.89 7.06 0.36
N GLY A 470 -4.55 7.55 1.40
CA GLY A 470 -4.10 7.42 2.77
C GLY A 470 -5.04 8.05 3.76
N ARG A 471 -4.56 8.10 5.00
CA ARG A 471 -5.20 8.77 6.12
C ARG A 471 -4.14 9.27 7.10
N ARG A 472 -4.48 10.34 7.79
CA ARG A 472 -3.71 10.89 8.91
C ARG A 472 -4.14 10.26 10.22
N ALA A 473 -3.29 10.38 11.24
CA ALA A 473 -3.64 9.92 12.59
C ALA A 473 -4.92 10.58 13.15
N SER A 474 -5.17 11.84 12.77
CA SER A 474 -6.32 12.64 13.21
C SER A 474 -7.63 12.35 12.49
N ASP A 475 -7.59 11.57 11.41
CA ASP A 475 -8.76 11.34 10.57
C ASP A 475 -9.77 10.41 11.25
N PRO A 476 -11.06 10.47 10.84
CA PRO A 476 -12.06 9.50 11.27
C PRO A 476 -11.54 8.05 11.14
N LEU A 477 -11.79 7.24 12.16
CA LEU A 477 -11.37 5.84 12.17
C LEU A 477 -12.05 5.04 11.06
N GLY A 478 -11.32 4.09 10.48
CA GLY A 478 -11.80 3.20 9.42
C GLY A 478 -11.95 3.85 8.04
N MET A 479 -11.51 5.10 7.87
CA MET A 479 -11.67 5.85 6.62
C MET A 479 -10.32 6.27 6.01
N MET A 480 -10.19 6.12 4.70
CA MET A 480 -9.15 6.78 3.90
C MET A 480 -9.69 8.12 3.41
N THR A 481 -9.09 9.22 3.86
CA THR A 481 -9.61 10.59 3.68
C THR A 481 -8.89 11.36 2.58
N ILE A 482 -7.71 10.90 2.18
CA ILE A 482 -6.89 11.52 1.14
C ILE A 482 -7.46 11.11 -0.21
N ASP A 483 -7.63 12.07 -1.11
CA ASP A 483 -8.12 11.78 -2.45
C ASP A 483 -7.17 10.82 -3.17
N GLU A 484 -7.75 9.90 -3.94
CA GLU A 484 -6.99 8.92 -4.69
C GLU A 484 -6.21 9.63 -5.82
N TYR A 485 -4.90 9.40 -5.86
CA TYR A 485 -4.02 9.96 -6.88
C TYR A 485 -3.55 8.88 -7.85
N GLU A 486 -3.78 9.07 -9.14
CA GLU A 486 -3.27 8.19 -10.20
C GLU A 486 -1.90 8.65 -10.68
N PHE A 487 -0.85 7.94 -10.25
CA PHE A 487 0.53 8.26 -10.62
C PHE A 487 1.06 7.44 -11.80
N ALA A 488 0.31 6.41 -12.23
CA ALA A 488 0.62 5.61 -13.41
C ALA A 488 -0.64 5.23 -14.18
N THR A 489 -0.87 5.86 -15.34
CA THR A 489 -1.98 5.49 -16.23
C THR A 489 -1.57 4.38 -17.18
N GLY A 490 -2.27 3.25 -17.11
CA GLY A 490 -2.17 2.14 -18.05
C GLY A 490 -2.69 2.50 -19.44
N ALA A 491 -2.15 1.86 -20.46
CA ALA A 491 -2.51 2.10 -21.86
C ALA A 491 -2.79 0.82 -22.66
N GLY A 492 -2.74 -0.34 -22.03
CA GLY A 492 -2.95 -1.63 -22.68
C GLY A 492 -3.39 -2.73 -21.72
N VAL A 493 -3.53 -3.94 -22.24
CA VAL A 493 -3.96 -5.14 -21.49
C VAL A 493 -2.81 -6.15 -21.40
N ARG A 494 -2.74 -6.91 -20.31
CA ARG A 494 -1.83 -8.07 -20.22
C ARG A 494 -2.40 -9.25 -20.98
N SER A 495 -1.54 -9.91 -21.73
CA SER A 495 -1.82 -11.23 -22.30
C SER A 495 -1.49 -12.32 -21.28
N GLY A 496 -2.45 -13.18 -20.96
CA GLY A 496 -2.34 -14.14 -19.87
C GLY A 496 -3.07 -13.68 -18.62
N ASP A 497 -3.14 -14.54 -17.62
CA ASP A 497 -3.85 -14.32 -16.36
C ASP A 497 -2.92 -13.78 -15.25
N ARG A 498 -1.64 -14.15 -15.25
CA ARG A 498 -0.67 -13.68 -14.24
C ARG A 498 -0.32 -12.19 -14.41
N TYR A 499 -0.45 -11.42 -13.33
CA TYR A 499 -0.10 -10.00 -13.25
C TYR A 499 1.27 -9.80 -12.59
N GLY A 500 1.33 -10.03 -11.27
CA GLY A 500 2.49 -9.99 -10.39
C GLY A 500 2.02 -10.29 -8.96
N ASP A 501 2.91 -10.77 -8.10
CA ASP A 501 2.59 -11.25 -6.75
C ASP A 501 2.84 -10.20 -5.65
N TYR A 502 3.58 -9.14 -5.97
CA TYR A 502 4.07 -8.18 -4.98
C TYR A 502 3.91 -6.73 -5.45
N ALA A 503 3.63 -5.87 -4.47
CA ALA A 503 3.83 -4.43 -4.52
C ALA A 503 4.40 -4.03 -3.16
N LYS A 504 5.14 -2.92 -3.08
CA LYS A 504 5.76 -2.52 -1.80
C LYS A 504 5.68 -1.04 -1.52
N MET A 505 5.13 -0.73 -0.34
CA MET A 505 5.23 0.57 0.31
C MET A 505 6.26 0.51 1.44
N SER A 506 7.11 1.52 1.56
CA SER A 506 8.06 1.71 2.65
C SER A 506 7.97 3.14 3.19
N VAL A 507 8.42 3.34 4.42
CA VAL A 507 8.52 4.67 5.03
C VAL A 507 9.98 5.09 4.98
N ASP A 508 10.21 6.35 4.64
CA ASP A 508 11.54 6.93 4.67
C ASP A 508 12.02 7.09 6.12
N PRO A 509 13.16 6.47 6.51
CA PRO A 509 13.64 6.51 7.88
C PRO A 509 14.17 7.90 8.32
N ILE A 510 14.25 8.87 7.41
CA ILE A 510 14.75 10.22 7.68
C ILE A 510 13.61 11.24 7.74
N ASN A 511 12.72 11.25 6.74
CA ASN A 511 11.68 12.28 6.63
C ASN A 511 10.25 11.75 6.76
N GLU A 512 10.08 10.44 6.96
CA GLU A 512 8.79 9.76 7.17
C GLU A 512 7.80 9.89 5.99
N SER A 513 8.29 10.26 4.79
CA SER A 513 7.52 10.16 3.55
C SER A 513 7.32 8.71 3.13
N PHE A 514 6.30 8.45 2.34
CA PHE A 514 6.00 7.12 1.81
C PHE A 514 6.66 6.94 0.44
N TRP A 515 7.23 5.77 0.22
CA TRP A 515 7.71 5.32 -1.07
C TRP A 515 6.91 4.11 -1.50
N PHE A 516 6.33 4.14 -2.70
CA PHE A 516 5.54 3.04 -3.23
C PHE A 516 5.98 2.65 -4.63
N THR A 517 6.00 1.34 -4.89
CA THR A 517 6.27 0.82 -6.22
C THR A 517 5.41 -0.41 -6.54
N SER A 518 4.97 -0.46 -7.79
CA SER A 518 4.18 -1.56 -8.37
C SER A 518 4.24 -1.48 -9.90
N GLU A 519 3.59 -2.42 -10.58
CA GLU A 519 3.51 -2.51 -12.03
C GLU A 519 2.22 -1.93 -12.65
N TYR A 520 2.33 -1.44 -13.88
CA TYR A 520 1.23 -1.02 -14.74
C TYR A 520 1.48 -1.51 -16.18
N VAL A 521 0.48 -1.36 -17.05
CA VAL A 521 0.54 -1.95 -18.40
C VAL A 521 0.66 -0.90 -19.49
N LEU A 522 1.68 -1.04 -20.32
CA LEU A 522 1.94 -0.19 -21.47
C LEU A 522 1.03 -0.56 -22.66
N GLY A 523 0.90 0.35 -23.64
CA GLY A 523 0.04 0.14 -24.81
C GLY A 523 0.45 -1.01 -25.75
N ASN A 524 1.65 -1.57 -25.58
CA ASN A 524 2.09 -2.78 -26.27
C ASN A 524 1.79 -4.08 -25.50
N GLY A 525 1.15 -3.98 -24.34
CA GLY A 525 0.82 -5.10 -23.45
C GLY A 525 1.95 -5.53 -22.51
N ASN A 526 3.12 -4.90 -22.58
CA ASN A 526 4.23 -5.18 -21.67
C ASN A 526 4.00 -4.49 -20.31
N PHE A 527 4.54 -5.07 -19.24
CA PHE A 527 4.58 -4.36 -17.96
C PHE A 527 5.65 -3.27 -17.97
N SER A 528 5.40 -2.23 -17.19
CA SER A 528 6.43 -1.34 -16.65
C SER A 528 6.13 -1.10 -15.17
N THR A 529 7.09 -0.59 -14.43
CA THR A 529 6.90 -0.21 -13.03
C THR A 529 7.11 1.29 -12.86
N LYS A 530 6.54 1.85 -11.79
CA LYS A 530 6.81 3.21 -11.34
C LYS A 530 7.13 3.24 -9.87
N ILE A 531 7.82 4.29 -9.46
CA ILE A 531 8.12 4.60 -8.06
C ILE A 531 7.52 5.99 -7.78
N VAL A 532 6.77 6.11 -6.71
CA VAL A 532 6.21 7.37 -6.24
C VAL A 532 6.67 7.65 -4.82
N ASN A 533 7.03 8.89 -4.55
CA ASN A 533 7.27 9.39 -3.20
C ASN A 533 6.22 10.46 -2.86
N PHE A 534 5.61 10.37 -1.68
CA PHE A 534 4.57 11.31 -1.25
C PHE A 534 4.54 11.45 0.28
N SER A 535 3.98 12.57 0.74
CA SER A 535 3.81 12.87 2.16
C SER A 535 2.34 13.15 2.43
N LEU A 536 1.78 12.56 3.49
CA LEU A 536 0.39 12.83 3.88
C LEU A 536 0.25 14.04 4.81
N THR A 537 1.38 14.56 5.30
CA THR A 537 1.41 15.75 6.16
C THR A 537 0.93 16.96 5.38
N ARG A 538 0.00 17.74 5.95
CA ARG A 538 -0.32 19.07 5.42
C ARG A 538 0.89 19.96 5.60
N ASP A 539 1.08 20.88 4.68
CA ASP A 539 2.02 21.96 4.90
C ASP A 539 1.67 22.72 6.18
N THR A 540 2.67 23.30 6.84
CA THR A 540 2.44 24.10 8.06
C THR A 540 1.59 25.31 7.71
N PHE A 541 1.85 25.91 6.55
CA PHE A 541 1.17 27.08 6.03
C PHE A 541 0.82 26.83 4.55
N ASP A 542 -0.46 26.81 4.23
CA ASP A 542 -0.96 26.57 2.86
C ASP A 542 -2.36 27.22 2.72
N LEU A 543 -2.51 28.13 1.76
CA LEU A 543 -3.74 28.82 1.42
C LEU A 543 -4.05 28.63 -0.06
N GLY A 544 -5.19 28.01 -0.37
CA GLY A 544 -5.63 27.81 -1.75
C GLY A 544 -6.99 28.44 -2.05
N PRO A 545 -7.22 29.00 -3.24
CA PRO A 545 -8.57 29.27 -3.73
C PRO A 545 -9.30 27.94 -3.99
N VAL A 546 -10.48 27.76 -3.40
CA VAL A 546 -11.27 26.53 -3.54
C VAL A 546 -12.52 26.71 -4.41
N ASN A 547 -12.99 27.95 -4.61
CA ASN A 547 -14.20 28.19 -5.40
C ASN A 547 -14.33 29.63 -5.94
N LEU A 548 -15.05 29.78 -7.06
CA LEU A 548 -15.64 31.04 -7.52
C LEU A 548 -17.13 31.06 -7.12
N VAL A 549 -17.45 31.72 -6.01
CA VAL A 549 -18.81 31.78 -5.46
C VAL A 549 -19.73 32.62 -6.34
N MET A 550 -19.27 33.78 -6.82
CA MET A 550 -19.96 34.62 -7.79
C MET A 550 -18.97 35.16 -8.82
N PRO A 551 -19.37 35.32 -10.10
CA PRO A 551 -20.70 35.01 -10.65
C PRO A 551 -20.93 33.50 -10.87
N GLN A 552 -22.20 33.11 -11.01
CA GLN A 552 -22.63 31.74 -11.40
C GLN A 552 -23.09 31.72 -12.86
N ASN A 553 -23.15 30.53 -13.47
CA ASN A 553 -23.67 30.40 -14.84
C ASN A 553 -25.12 30.90 -14.89
N SER A 554 -25.41 31.88 -15.76
CA SER A 554 -26.73 32.50 -15.82
C SER A 554 -26.97 33.19 -17.17
N PRO A 555 -28.20 33.19 -17.70
CA PRO A 555 -28.55 34.00 -18.86
C PRO A 555 -28.65 35.50 -18.56
N ASP A 556 -28.72 35.86 -17.27
CA ASP A 556 -28.97 37.22 -16.81
C ASP A 556 -27.71 37.98 -16.36
N LEU A 557 -26.52 37.43 -16.62
CA LEU A 557 -25.25 38.13 -16.40
C LEU A 557 -25.20 39.45 -17.21
N THR A 558 -24.54 40.45 -16.66
CA THR A 558 -24.51 41.86 -17.09
C THR A 558 -23.07 42.33 -17.32
N ASP A 559 -22.89 43.62 -17.54
CA ASP A 559 -21.59 44.28 -17.64
C ASP A 559 -20.95 44.62 -16.27
N MET A 560 -21.60 44.26 -15.15
CA MET A 560 -21.14 44.56 -13.80
C MET A 560 -21.38 43.39 -12.84
N GLU A 561 -20.68 42.28 -13.07
CA GLU A 561 -20.75 41.11 -12.19
C GLU A 561 -19.78 41.22 -11.02
N THR A 562 -20.31 41.05 -9.81
CA THR A 562 -19.51 40.95 -8.59
C THR A 562 -18.72 39.65 -8.59
N VAL A 563 -17.42 39.74 -8.30
CA VAL A 563 -16.55 38.58 -8.13
C VAL A 563 -16.43 38.28 -6.64
N THR A 564 -16.86 37.08 -6.25
CA THR A 564 -16.67 36.54 -4.90
C THR A 564 -15.99 35.19 -5.00
N ILE A 565 -14.87 35.02 -4.30
CA ILE A 565 -14.12 33.76 -4.26
C ILE A 565 -14.11 33.20 -2.86
N GLU A 566 -13.84 31.91 -2.74
CA GLU A 566 -13.61 31.22 -1.48
C GLU A 566 -12.15 30.77 -1.40
N ILE A 567 -11.48 31.13 -0.32
CA ILE A 567 -10.13 30.71 0.05
C ILE A 567 -10.24 29.81 1.26
N ARG A 568 -9.41 28.77 1.34
CA ARG A 568 -9.35 27.89 2.50
C ARG A 568 -7.93 27.80 3.04
N ASN A 569 -7.80 27.73 4.36
CA ASN A 569 -6.53 27.33 4.97
C ASN A 569 -6.36 25.82 4.91
N LEU A 570 -5.48 25.39 4.02
CA LEU A 570 -5.09 24.02 3.76
C LEU A 570 -3.88 23.61 4.62
N GLY A 571 -3.28 24.53 5.39
CA GLY A 571 -2.16 24.26 6.30
C GLY A 571 -2.55 23.79 7.70
N LEU A 572 -1.55 23.49 8.53
CA LEU A 572 -1.69 23.08 9.94
C LEU A 572 -1.78 24.24 10.93
N GLU A 573 -1.29 25.42 10.55
CA GLU A 573 -1.23 26.60 11.40
C GLU A 573 -2.13 27.72 10.87
N THR A 574 -2.55 28.60 11.78
CA THR A 574 -3.36 29.78 11.44
C THR A 574 -2.64 30.68 10.43
N ALA A 575 -3.26 30.97 9.30
CA ALA A 575 -2.72 31.89 8.30
C ALA A 575 -3.21 33.33 8.54
N ALA A 576 -2.33 34.32 8.39
CA ALA A 576 -2.66 35.74 8.53
C ALA A 576 -1.89 36.58 7.50
N ASP A 577 -2.30 37.84 7.33
CA ASP A 577 -1.60 38.80 6.45
C ASP A 577 -1.42 38.35 4.99
N PHE A 578 -2.40 37.62 4.45
CA PHE A 578 -2.41 37.14 3.07
C PHE A 578 -3.23 38.04 2.13
N SER A 579 -2.96 37.93 0.82
CA SER A 579 -3.73 38.60 -0.23
C SER A 579 -4.36 37.58 -1.15
N VAL A 580 -5.42 37.99 -1.84
CA VAL A 580 -6.21 37.13 -2.72
C VAL A 580 -6.51 37.88 -4.01
N GLY A 581 -6.60 37.17 -5.13
CA GLY A 581 -6.73 37.80 -6.42
C GLY A 581 -7.43 36.96 -7.47
N TYR A 582 -7.77 37.63 -8.57
CA TYR A 582 -8.27 36.99 -9.78
C TYR A 582 -7.71 37.65 -11.04
N ILE A 583 -7.67 36.88 -12.12
CA ILE A 583 -7.46 37.35 -13.48
C ILE A 583 -8.68 36.91 -14.28
N PHE A 584 -9.38 37.88 -14.87
CA PHE A 584 -10.51 37.64 -15.76
C PHE A 584 -10.01 37.66 -17.20
N GLU A 585 -10.29 36.60 -17.95
CA GLU A 585 -9.77 36.36 -19.30
C GLU A 585 -8.23 36.46 -19.31
N ASN A 586 -7.70 37.34 -20.18
CA ASN A 586 -6.28 37.68 -20.25
C ASN A 586 -6.02 39.10 -19.74
N GLY A 587 -6.85 39.57 -18.80
CA GLY A 587 -6.80 40.90 -18.21
C GLY A 587 -5.65 41.09 -17.21
N THR A 588 -5.58 42.29 -16.64
CA THR A 588 -4.64 42.60 -15.54
C THR A 588 -5.10 41.91 -14.25
N PRO A 589 -4.19 41.37 -13.42
CA PRO A 589 -4.55 40.80 -12.13
C PRO A 589 -5.18 41.85 -11.21
N VAL A 590 -6.31 41.48 -10.60
CA VAL A 590 -6.89 42.19 -9.46
C VAL A 590 -6.42 41.48 -8.21
N LEU A 591 -5.79 42.21 -7.29
CA LEU A 591 -5.23 41.69 -6.04
C LEU A 591 -5.67 42.59 -4.90
N GLU A 592 -6.26 42.01 -3.86
CA GLU A 592 -6.71 42.70 -2.66
C GLU A 592 -6.18 41.99 -1.42
N ALA A 593 -5.89 42.74 -0.35
CA ALA A 593 -5.57 42.14 0.94
C ALA A 593 -6.83 41.46 1.50
N ALA A 594 -6.67 40.29 2.13
CA ALA A 594 -7.80 39.61 2.75
C ALA A 594 -8.42 40.49 3.85
N THR A 595 -9.76 40.52 3.94
CA THR A 595 -10.46 41.33 4.94
C THR A 595 -10.61 40.61 6.28
N VAL A 596 -10.26 39.33 6.34
CA VAL A 596 -10.22 38.54 7.59
C VAL A 596 -8.87 38.73 8.27
N SER A 597 -8.84 38.78 9.60
CA SER A 597 -7.59 38.96 10.37
C SER A 597 -6.70 37.73 10.37
N SER A 598 -7.31 36.55 10.31
CA SER A 598 -6.65 35.25 10.35
C SER A 598 -7.62 34.19 9.85
N LEU A 599 -7.09 33.05 9.37
CA LEU A 599 -7.85 31.91 8.92
C LEU A 599 -7.31 30.67 9.65
N GLU A 600 -8.13 30.05 10.50
CA GLU A 600 -7.73 28.84 11.23
C GLU A 600 -7.59 27.63 10.28
N PRO A 601 -6.85 26.57 10.65
CA PRO A 601 -6.78 25.36 9.85
C PRO A 601 -8.18 24.84 9.47
N ASP A 602 -8.35 24.45 8.20
CA ASP A 602 -9.61 24.03 7.57
C ASP A 602 -10.70 25.08 7.43
N GLU A 603 -10.52 26.30 7.95
CA GLU A 603 -11.48 27.38 7.83
C GLU A 603 -11.49 27.95 6.40
N SER A 604 -12.70 28.26 5.91
CA SER A 604 -12.92 28.95 4.64
C SER A 604 -13.28 30.42 4.87
N TYR A 605 -12.77 31.28 3.99
CA TYR A 605 -13.06 32.70 3.93
C TYR A 605 -13.53 33.09 2.53
N GLN A 606 -14.67 33.80 2.45
CA GLN A 606 -15.14 34.37 1.19
C GLN A 606 -14.70 35.83 1.06
N HIS A 607 -14.03 36.14 -0.05
CA HIS A 607 -13.61 37.48 -0.40
C HIS A 607 -14.44 38.00 -1.57
N THR A 608 -15.08 39.17 -1.38
CA THR A 608 -15.81 39.86 -2.44
C THR A 608 -15.01 41.07 -2.89
N PHE A 609 -14.57 41.04 -4.15
CA PHE A 609 -13.74 42.08 -4.74
C PHE A 609 -14.55 43.35 -5.02
N SER A 610 -13.86 44.49 -4.95
CA SER A 610 -14.45 45.79 -5.26
C SER A 610 -14.61 46.06 -6.76
N VAL A 611 -13.82 45.36 -7.59
CA VAL A 611 -13.79 45.51 -9.05
C VAL A 611 -14.72 44.47 -9.70
N PRO A 612 -15.83 44.89 -10.34
CA PRO A 612 -16.69 43.98 -11.08
C PRO A 612 -16.11 43.61 -12.45
N VAL A 613 -16.66 42.59 -13.09
CA VAL A 613 -16.29 42.14 -14.44
C VAL A 613 -17.47 42.23 -15.42
N ASP A 614 -17.19 42.50 -16.69
CA ASP A 614 -18.19 42.53 -17.75
C ASP A 614 -18.39 41.13 -18.33
N MET A 615 -19.56 40.55 -18.10
CA MET A 615 -19.99 39.28 -18.67
C MET A 615 -21.24 39.45 -19.55
N SER A 616 -21.45 40.62 -20.15
CA SER A 616 -22.66 40.97 -20.88
C SER A 616 -22.83 40.22 -22.22
N VAL A 617 -21.78 39.62 -22.75
CA VAL A 617 -21.80 38.85 -24.02
C VAL A 617 -22.06 37.35 -23.74
N VAL A 618 -22.89 36.70 -24.55
CA VAL A 618 -23.11 35.23 -24.44
C VAL A 618 -21.81 34.51 -24.78
N GLY A 619 -21.36 33.63 -23.89
CA GLY A 619 -20.09 32.93 -24.06
C GLY A 619 -19.55 32.32 -22.78
N ASP A 620 -18.38 31.70 -22.92
CA ASP A 620 -17.58 31.16 -21.83
C ASP A 620 -16.54 32.20 -21.41
N TYR A 621 -16.40 32.41 -20.11
CA TYR A 621 -15.47 33.36 -19.51
C TYR A 621 -14.51 32.65 -18.57
N GLN A 622 -13.22 32.87 -18.74
CA GLN A 622 -12.14 32.29 -17.98
C GLN A 622 -11.80 33.15 -16.76
N PHE A 623 -11.71 32.52 -15.60
CA PHE A 623 -11.20 33.08 -14.38
C PHE A 623 -9.98 32.27 -13.95
N ARG A 624 -8.93 32.97 -13.53
CA ARG A 624 -7.83 32.40 -12.78
C ARG A 624 -7.78 33.06 -11.41
N LEU A 625 -8.19 32.33 -10.39
CA LEU A 625 -8.17 32.77 -8.99
C LEU A 625 -6.81 32.44 -8.40
N PHE A 626 -6.33 33.24 -7.46
CA PHE A 626 -5.08 32.93 -6.77
C PHE A 626 -5.01 33.53 -5.36
N SER A 627 -4.22 32.90 -4.50
CA SER A 627 -3.78 33.39 -3.20
C SER A 627 -2.33 33.89 -3.29
N VAL A 628 -1.95 34.79 -2.39
CA VAL A 628 -0.57 35.22 -2.20
C VAL A 628 -0.30 35.27 -0.70
N TYR A 629 0.51 34.32 -0.23
CA TYR A 629 0.93 34.25 1.16
C TYR A 629 2.42 33.94 1.27
N ALA A 630 3.17 34.80 1.96
CA ALA A 630 4.63 34.66 2.01
C ALA A 630 5.10 33.42 2.79
N GLY A 631 4.26 32.91 3.68
CA GLY A 631 4.50 31.67 4.42
C GLY A 631 4.05 30.42 3.68
N ASP A 632 3.39 30.56 2.51
CA ASP A 632 2.85 29.43 1.78
C ASP A 632 3.96 28.49 1.32
N GLN A 633 3.80 27.20 1.62
CA GLN A 633 4.76 26.17 1.28
C GLN A 633 4.35 25.40 0.02
N ASN A 634 3.08 25.48 -0.40
CA ASN A 634 2.56 24.79 -1.58
C ASN A 634 2.20 25.76 -2.71
N LEU A 635 3.23 26.31 -3.35
CA LEU A 635 3.02 27.29 -4.42
C LEU A 635 2.30 26.74 -5.68
N LEU A 636 2.06 25.43 -5.75
CA LEU A 636 1.38 24.79 -6.88
C LEU A 636 -0.14 24.81 -6.77
N ASN A 637 -0.69 24.92 -5.54
CA ASN A 637 -2.15 24.97 -5.31
C ASN A 637 -2.67 26.41 -5.09
N ASP A 638 -1.79 27.40 -5.15
CA ASP A 638 -2.09 28.83 -5.04
C ASP A 638 -3.01 29.37 -6.16
N THR A 639 -3.38 28.56 -7.15
CA THR A 639 -4.11 29.02 -8.34
C THR A 639 -5.20 28.05 -8.76
N LEU A 640 -6.41 28.57 -9.02
CA LEU A 640 -7.55 27.80 -9.52
C LEU A 640 -8.12 28.42 -10.80
N ASN A 641 -8.19 27.63 -11.88
CA ASN A 641 -8.77 28.04 -13.16
C ASN A 641 -10.23 27.57 -13.27
N ILE A 642 -11.15 28.49 -13.55
CA ILE A 642 -12.59 28.23 -13.62
C ILE A 642 -13.20 28.89 -14.85
N ILE A 643 -14.17 28.23 -15.48
CA ILE A 643 -14.99 28.83 -16.54
C ILE A 643 -16.39 29.16 -16.01
N ARG A 644 -16.90 30.35 -16.32
CA ARG A 644 -18.30 30.76 -16.11
C ARG A 644 -18.97 31.10 -17.42
N LYS A 645 -20.25 30.80 -17.54
CA LYS A 645 -21.00 30.88 -18.80
C LYS A 645 -22.14 31.87 -18.70
N LYS A 646 -22.18 32.84 -19.62
CA LYS A 646 -23.41 33.54 -19.94
C LYS A 646 -24.20 32.72 -20.95
N LEU A 647 -25.34 32.21 -20.52
CA LEU A 647 -26.22 31.39 -21.34
C LEU A 647 -27.09 32.27 -22.27
N PRO A 648 -27.46 31.79 -23.47
CA PRO A 648 -28.46 32.48 -24.28
C PRO A 648 -29.82 32.50 -23.56
N ARG A 649 -30.52 33.65 -23.55
CA ARG A 649 -31.86 33.79 -22.92
C ARG A 649 -32.95 32.97 -23.60
N PHE A 650 -32.81 32.70 -24.88
CA PHE A 650 -33.74 31.89 -25.68
C PHE A 650 -32.90 30.93 -26.53
N ASP A 651 -33.07 29.63 -26.29
CA ASP A 651 -32.50 28.58 -27.13
C ASP A 651 -33.65 27.81 -27.80
N ALA A 652 -33.54 27.57 -29.10
CA ALA A 652 -34.51 26.83 -29.89
C ALA A 652 -33.79 25.72 -30.65
N GLY A 653 -33.92 24.49 -30.18
CA GLY A 653 -33.40 23.29 -30.84
C GLY A 653 -34.44 22.67 -31.78
N ILE A 654 -33.98 22.18 -32.93
CA ILE A 654 -34.80 21.33 -33.81
C ILE A 654 -34.90 19.95 -33.17
N THR A 655 -36.09 19.59 -32.67
CA THR A 655 -36.31 18.32 -31.95
C THR A 655 -36.62 17.14 -32.86
N ASN A 656 -36.77 17.35 -34.17
CA ASN A 656 -36.77 16.35 -35.26
C ASN A 656 -36.76 17.07 -36.61
N ILE A 657 -36.17 16.45 -37.64
CA ILE A 657 -36.41 16.80 -39.05
C ILE A 657 -37.52 15.89 -39.59
#